data_AF-A0A162N4G5-F1
#
_entry.id   AF-A0A162N4G5-F1
#
_cell.length_a   1.000
_cell.length_b   1.000
_cell.length_c   1.000
_cell.angle_alpha   90.00
_cell.angle_beta   90.00
_cell.angle_gamma   90.00
#
_symmetry.space_group_name_H-M   'P 1'
#
loop_
_entity.id
_entity.type
_entity.pdbx_description
1 polymer ?
#
loop_
_entity_poly.entity_id
_entity_poly.type
_entity_poly.pdbx_seq_one_letter_code
_entity_poly.pdbx_strand_id
1 'polypeptide(L)'
;MINKKVFPPKEMELKKSNISLRELMLILIGFIMGHASLFNIYPFGLPFISSIILKDKNKAYLILPVFIGTFTGVKNVNFLWKYGLAYIIFTLLILTFKKEINIKKWLLPFLCSASIIMGGLLSFLWVAPSYYDIILLILETLLSYISVIILSEGLTFFYTLERGNVEKLIALTIISGSILKLIGNTVFFGVSIKNLIISAIIVFSAFARGTGEVFGYGVILSLLAYPSSLLPWALTFYSIAGCFASFLKKYGKIGVLAGFLIGYGIYHYYIGLRSVNFLNYQSLILILIATFLIPEAVIKKLENTLSLNEESSGDINILKDMINTQMIELANTLEEMGKIYKYPIRDGNLNPLEDSILKIKNRICRDCALFKACWDRDYKSTIADIFKLYTAKEVFLDGDLPRLFKVRCGKLEEIYRFIKMDKEKNELKKVLDAMVREISDISFEKVKHFASCLKMLAKKGIDENRYAEDLKEELSKEGINVENIIIADEGKGYSYYIIKRPCMGNRTCEVKIMPFFENAFIKGADMLKVDCPLRSGKEKCRIKIVPRSFLSVAVGYVNIPKEGASFSGDSATFFETVGGQYYMALSDGMGVGEKARNHSEKTLLIFENLIESGYGLEDAIRILNSAMQVYGSGGDSFSTLDITFIDLSSGMAEFVKAGAVSSFIKRKDKVESLRGSALPIGVMDGINPVRIRKKLMPQDMVIMVTDGVMDSIKSEGDKEEKFIKIIESIKTTNPQEFAEKILKKVLEGSEEKRDDMAILVGLVWERKN
;
A
#
# COMPACT_ATOMS: atom_id res chain seq x y z
N MET A 1 11.89 -5.49 -56.90
CA MET A 1 10.93 -6.26 -57.73
C MET A 1 9.79 -6.67 -56.82
N ILE A 2 8.75 -5.84 -56.69
CA ILE A 2 7.48 -5.87 -57.45
C ILE A 2 6.78 -7.22 -57.33
N ASN A 3 5.72 -7.26 -56.50
CA ASN A 3 4.42 -7.52 -57.09
C ASN A 3 3.31 -6.73 -56.38
N LYS A 4 2.84 -5.71 -57.10
CA LYS A 4 1.56 -5.02 -56.92
C LYS A 4 0.42 -5.96 -57.27
N LYS A 5 -0.74 -5.75 -56.64
CA LYS A 5 -2.12 -5.69 -57.19
C LYS A 5 -3.09 -5.99 -56.03
N VAL A 6 -4.20 -5.31 -55.78
CA VAL A 6 -4.99 -4.26 -56.46
C VAL A 6 -5.91 -3.68 -55.38
N PHE A 7 -6.07 -2.35 -55.35
CA PHE A 7 -7.20 -1.70 -54.65
C PHE A 7 -8.46 -1.83 -55.51
N PRO A 8 -9.64 -2.14 -54.94
CA PRO A 8 -10.90 -1.82 -55.60
C PRO A 8 -11.27 -0.33 -55.36
N PRO A 9 -12.10 0.25 -56.25
CA PRO A 9 -12.31 1.69 -56.35
C PRO A 9 -13.22 2.23 -55.24
N LYS A 10 -13.06 3.53 -54.98
CA LYS A 10 -14.04 4.36 -54.27
C LYS A 10 -15.42 4.21 -54.92
N GLU A 11 -16.35 3.58 -54.23
CA GLU A 11 -17.74 4.00 -54.31
C GLU A 11 -17.95 5.11 -53.29
N MET A 12 -18.12 6.31 -53.83
CA MET A 12 -18.59 7.47 -53.11
C MET A 12 -20.08 7.27 -52.85
N GLU A 13 -20.42 6.46 -51.84
CA GLU A 13 -21.77 6.45 -51.30
C GLU A 13 -22.01 7.82 -50.64
N LEU A 14 -22.76 8.67 -51.33
CA LEU A 14 -23.59 9.68 -50.72
C LEU A 14 -24.54 8.97 -49.75
N LYS A 15 -24.07 8.70 -48.53
CA LYS A 15 -24.94 8.35 -47.41
C LYS A 15 -25.88 9.52 -47.23
N LYS A 16 -27.12 9.35 -47.70
CA LYS A 16 -28.28 10.11 -47.25
C LYS A 16 -28.17 10.23 -45.75
N SER A 17 -27.95 11.45 -45.29
CA SER A 17 -27.81 11.79 -43.88
C SER A 17 -29.15 11.56 -43.20
N ASN A 18 -29.42 10.34 -42.76
CA ASN A 18 -30.30 10.15 -41.63
C ASN A 18 -29.56 10.77 -40.44
N ILE A 19 -29.88 12.03 -40.16
CA ILE A 19 -29.38 12.76 -38.99
C ILE A 19 -29.65 11.85 -37.79
N SER A 20 -28.58 11.41 -37.14
CA SER A 20 -28.72 10.56 -35.96
C SER A 20 -29.40 11.37 -34.85
N LEU A 21 -30.18 10.72 -33.97
CA LEU A 21 -30.83 11.39 -32.83
C LEU A 21 -29.84 12.23 -31.99
N ARG A 22 -28.58 11.79 -31.93
CA ARG A 22 -27.47 12.50 -31.26
C ARG A 22 -27.08 13.80 -31.97
N GLU A 23 -27.04 13.82 -33.30
CA GLU A 23 -26.74 15.03 -34.07
C GLU A 23 -27.86 16.06 -33.97
N LEU A 24 -29.12 15.60 -33.97
CA LEU A 24 -30.27 16.48 -33.76
C LEU A 24 -30.25 17.11 -32.36
N MET A 25 -29.85 16.35 -31.33
CA MET A 25 -29.61 16.90 -29.98
C MET A 25 -28.47 17.93 -29.95
N LEU A 26 -27.35 17.69 -30.65
CA LEU A 26 -26.24 18.65 -30.72
C LEU A 26 -26.63 19.95 -31.43
N ILE A 27 -27.44 19.87 -32.49
CA ILE A 27 -28.00 21.04 -33.20
C ILE A 27 -28.89 21.85 -32.24
N LEU A 28 -29.79 21.17 -31.52
CA LEU A 28 -30.69 21.82 -30.55
C LEU A 28 -29.92 22.47 -29.40
N ILE A 29 -28.96 21.76 -28.80
CA ILE A 29 -28.12 22.31 -27.72
C ILE A 29 -27.30 23.48 -28.24
N GLY A 30 -26.76 23.40 -29.47
CA GLY A 30 -26.03 24.50 -30.08
C GLY A 30 -26.87 25.76 -30.25
N PHE A 31 -28.11 25.63 -30.73
CA PHE A 31 -29.05 26.74 -30.80
C PHE A 31 -29.31 27.36 -29.41
N ILE A 32 -29.56 26.52 -28.40
CA ILE A 32 -29.83 26.96 -27.02
C ILE A 32 -28.61 27.66 -26.41
N MET A 33 -27.40 27.13 -26.63
CA MET A 33 -26.14 27.74 -26.17
C MET A 33 -25.90 29.10 -26.83
N GLY A 34 -26.22 29.25 -28.12
CA GLY A 34 -26.16 30.54 -28.81
C GLY A 34 -27.14 31.55 -28.23
N HIS A 35 -28.35 31.11 -27.87
CA HIS A 35 -29.39 31.97 -27.31
C HIS A 35 -29.14 32.39 -25.84
N ALA A 36 -28.25 31.70 -25.13
CA ALA A 36 -28.00 31.92 -23.71
C ALA A 36 -27.17 33.19 -23.48
N SER A 37 -27.80 34.20 -22.85
CA SER A 37 -27.11 35.43 -22.42
C SER A 37 -26.92 35.56 -20.91
N LEU A 38 -25.86 36.28 -20.54
CA LEU A 38 -25.59 36.79 -19.19
C LEU A 38 -25.48 38.30 -19.30
N PHE A 39 -26.22 39.12 -18.54
CA PHE A 39 -26.09 40.59 -18.61
C PHE A 39 -26.06 41.18 -20.05
N ASN A 40 -26.85 40.61 -20.97
CA ASN A 40 -26.90 40.93 -22.41
C ASN A 40 -25.65 40.58 -23.26
N ILE A 41 -24.66 39.86 -22.73
CA ILE A 41 -23.56 39.24 -23.49
C ILE A 41 -23.84 37.74 -23.74
N TYR A 42 -23.21 37.13 -24.75
CA TYR A 42 -23.46 35.76 -25.24
C TYR A 42 -22.20 34.88 -25.20
N PRO A 43 -21.70 34.53 -24.01
CA PRO A 43 -20.38 33.90 -23.87
C PRO A 43 -20.35 32.40 -24.19
N PHE A 44 -21.46 31.74 -24.55
CA PHE A 44 -21.52 30.27 -24.67
C PHE A 44 -21.60 29.73 -26.11
N GLY A 45 -22.10 30.51 -27.07
CA GLY A 45 -22.30 30.05 -28.45
C GLY A 45 -20.99 29.65 -29.16
N LEU A 46 -20.06 30.61 -29.31
CA LEU A 46 -18.76 30.35 -29.93
C LEU A 46 -17.92 29.31 -29.16
N PRO A 47 -17.88 29.32 -27.81
CA PRO A 47 -17.21 28.27 -27.07
C PRO A 47 -17.76 26.86 -27.26
N PHE A 48 -19.09 26.72 -27.40
CA PHE A 48 -19.71 25.43 -27.70
C PHE A 48 -19.22 24.87 -29.05
N ILE A 49 -19.20 25.69 -30.10
CA ILE A 49 -18.65 25.28 -31.40
C ILE A 49 -17.18 24.88 -31.29
N SER A 50 -16.37 25.72 -30.62
CA SER A 50 -14.95 25.47 -30.40
C SER A 50 -14.72 24.09 -29.76
N SER A 51 -15.48 23.79 -28.71
CA SER A 51 -15.37 22.54 -27.96
C SER A 51 -15.73 21.29 -28.77
N ILE A 52 -16.64 21.40 -29.75
CA ILE A 52 -17.01 20.28 -30.63
C ILE A 52 -15.96 20.09 -31.73
N ILE A 53 -15.44 21.17 -32.31
CA ILE A 53 -14.40 21.11 -33.35
C ILE A 53 -13.11 20.45 -32.83
N LEU A 54 -12.81 20.56 -31.52
CA LEU A 54 -11.70 19.82 -30.88
C LEU A 54 -11.85 18.30 -30.98
N LYS A 55 -13.09 17.79 -30.99
CA LYS A 55 -13.40 16.36 -30.98
C LYS A 55 -13.67 15.81 -32.36
N ASP A 56 -14.46 16.53 -33.16
CA ASP A 56 -14.81 16.13 -34.51
C ASP A 56 -14.88 17.34 -35.45
N LYS A 57 -13.89 17.42 -36.34
CA LYS A 57 -13.73 18.53 -37.29
C LYS A 57 -14.78 18.54 -38.39
N ASN A 58 -15.47 17.42 -38.63
CA ASN A 58 -16.48 17.32 -39.68
C ASN A 58 -17.83 17.96 -39.26
N LYS A 59 -17.95 18.41 -38.00
CA LYS A 59 -19.16 19.02 -37.45
C LYS A 59 -19.22 20.55 -37.56
N ALA A 60 -18.44 21.14 -38.46
CA ALA A 60 -18.44 22.58 -38.71
C ALA A 60 -19.84 23.14 -39.11
N TYR A 61 -20.74 22.28 -39.62
CA TYR A 61 -22.13 22.65 -39.92
C TYR A 61 -22.91 23.16 -38.69
N LEU A 62 -22.47 22.87 -37.46
CA LEU A 62 -23.08 23.36 -36.22
C LEU A 62 -22.90 24.87 -36.00
N ILE A 63 -22.03 25.55 -36.77
CA ILE A 63 -21.88 27.01 -36.70
C ILE A 63 -23.21 27.71 -37.01
N LEU A 64 -23.95 27.22 -38.01
CA LEU A 64 -25.20 27.82 -38.47
C LEU A 64 -26.32 27.83 -37.39
N PRO A 65 -26.71 26.69 -36.77
CA PRO A 65 -27.74 26.70 -35.74
C PRO A 65 -27.36 27.51 -34.50
N VAL A 66 -26.08 27.52 -34.11
CA VAL A 66 -25.60 28.33 -32.99
C VAL A 66 -25.66 29.81 -33.34
N PHE A 67 -25.26 30.21 -34.55
CA PHE A 67 -25.36 31.58 -35.02
C PHE A 67 -26.81 32.07 -35.03
N ILE A 68 -27.76 31.25 -35.52
CA ILE A 68 -29.19 31.54 -35.48
C ILE A 68 -29.66 31.68 -34.02
N GLY A 69 -29.16 30.85 -33.11
CA GLY A 69 -29.42 30.96 -31.67
C GLY A 69 -28.98 32.31 -31.11
N THR A 70 -27.74 32.73 -31.39
CA THR A 70 -27.21 34.04 -30.96
C THR A 70 -27.99 35.19 -31.58
N PHE A 71 -28.32 35.10 -32.87
CA PHE A 71 -29.09 36.11 -33.59
C PHE A 71 -30.49 36.32 -33.00
N THR A 72 -31.18 35.22 -32.65
CA THR A 72 -32.51 35.27 -32.02
C THR A 72 -32.47 35.72 -30.55
N GLY A 73 -31.34 35.54 -29.86
CA GLY A 73 -31.17 35.99 -28.48
C GLY A 73 -30.95 37.50 -28.38
N VAL A 74 -30.11 38.05 -29.26
CA VAL A 74 -29.69 39.45 -29.24
C VAL A 74 -30.88 40.39 -29.48
N LYS A 75 -31.28 41.13 -28.44
CA LYS A 75 -32.42 42.06 -28.50
C LYS A 75 -32.10 43.41 -29.13
N ASN A 76 -30.84 43.83 -29.09
CA ASN A 76 -30.43 45.14 -29.59
C ASN A 76 -29.69 44.96 -30.92
N VAL A 77 -30.28 45.54 -31.97
CA VAL A 77 -29.84 45.44 -33.35
C VAL A 77 -28.36 45.80 -33.47
N ASN A 78 -27.89 46.86 -32.81
CA ASN A 78 -26.49 47.31 -32.87
C ASN A 78 -25.46 46.24 -32.46
N PHE A 79 -25.84 45.28 -31.61
CA PHE A 79 -24.94 44.19 -31.20
C PHE A 79 -24.93 43.00 -32.15
N LEU A 80 -25.83 42.91 -33.13
CA LEU A 80 -25.84 41.82 -34.11
C LEU A 80 -24.60 41.83 -35.01
N TRP A 81 -24.08 43.02 -35.34
CA TRP A 81 -22.90 43.21 -36.20
C TRP A 81 -21.64 42.70 -35.49
N LYS A 82 -21.53 42.95 -34.19
CA LYS A 82 -20.45 42.41 -33.33
C LYS A 82 -20.38 40.89 -33.43
N TYR A 83 -21.50 40.19 -33.21
CA TYR A 83 -21.51 38.73 -33.23
C TYR A 83 -21.29 38.22 -34.66
N GLY A 84 -21.94 38.79 -35.67
CA GLY A 84 -21.70 38.43 -37.09
C GLY A 84 -20.22 38.48 -37.47
N LEU A 85 -19.52 39.57 -37.13
CA LEU A 85 -18.08 39.71 -37.35
C LEU A 85 -17.27 38.69 -36.54
N ALA A 86 -17.63 38.45 -35.26
CA ALA A 86 -16.95 37.47 -34.43
C ALA A 86 -17.03 36.05 -35.00
N TYR A 87 -18.18 35.62 -35.54
CA TYR A 87 -18.33 34.32 -36.21
C TYR A 87 -17.47 34.24 -37.48
N ILE A 88 -17.46 35.28 -38.31
CA ILE A 88 -16.63 35.33 -39.53
C ILE A 88 -15.14 35.24 -39.18
N ILE A 89 -14.68 36.08 -38.25
CA ILE A 89 -13.28 36.09 -37.78
C ILE A 89 -12.88 34.74 -37.19
N PHE A 90 -13.75 34.14 -36.36
CA PHE A 90 -13.53 32.82 -35.78
C PHE A 90 -13.36 31.73 -36.85
N THR A 91 -14.20 31.74 -37.88
CA THR A 91 -14.07 30.77 -38.99
C THR A 91 -12.78 30.96 -39.77
N LEU A 92 -12.37 32.20 -40.06
CA LEU A 92 -11.10 32.50 -40.72
C LEU A 92 -9.91 32.03 -39.88
N LEU A 93 -9.91 32.31 -38.58
CA LEU A 93 -8.84 31.90 -37.66
C LEU A 93 -8.70 30.36 -37.57
N ILE A 94 -9.80 29.61 -37.51
CA ILE A 94 -9.75 28.13 -37.49
C ILE A 94 -9.18 27.58 -38.80
N LEU A 95 -9.57 28.15 -39.95
CA LEU A 95 -9.07 27.71 -41.25
C LEU A 95 -7.56 27.96 -41.38
N THR A 96 -7.08 29.13 -40.94
CA THR A 96 -5.66 29.51 -40.99
C THR A 96 -4.80 28.67 -40.04
N PHE A 97 -5.22 28.50 -38.78
CA PHE A 97 -4.44 27.82 -37.74
C PHE A 97 -4.74 26.32 -37.61
N LYS A 98 -5.39 25.71 -38.61
CA LYS A 98 -5.86 24.30 -38.59
C LYS A 98 -4.76 23.29 -38.23
N LYS A 99 -3.53 23.51 -38.70
CA LYS A 99 -2.37 22.63 -38.45
C LYS A 99 -1.86 22.74 -37.01
N GLU A 100 -1.78 23.96 -36.48
CA GLU A 100 -1.24 24.24 -35.15
C GLU A 100 -2.19 23.81 -34.03
N ILE A 101 -3.51 23.97 -34.22
CA ILE A 101 -4.54 23.49 -33.29
C ILE A 101 -4.44 21.97 -33.09
N ASN A 102 -4.01 21.23 -34.11
CA ASN A 102 -3.87 19.77 -34.03
C ASN A 102 -2.72 19.35 -33.10
N ILE A 103 -1.71 20.22 -32.94
CA ILE A 103 -0.52 19.99 -32.11
C ILE A 103 -0.73 20.60 -30.73
N LYS A 104 -1.32 21.79 -30.65
CA LYS A 104 -1.52 22.59 -29.43
C LYS A 104 -3.01 22.82 -29.19
N LYS A 105 -3.67 21.86 -28.52
CA LYS A 105 -5.11 21.94 -28.18
C LYS A 105 -5.46 23.18 -27.33
N TRP A 106 -4.52 23.66 -26.52
CA TRP A 106 -4.68 24.86 -25.68
C TRP A 106 -4.75 26.19 -26.46
N LEU A 107 -4.45 26.18 -27.76
CA LEU A 107 -4.53 27.37 -28.62
C LEU A 107 -5.99 27.78 -28.92
N LEU A 108 -6.94 26.84 -28.86
CA LEU A 108 -8.31 27.10 -29.30
C LEU A 108 -9.12 28.08 -28.41
N PRO A 109 -9.06 28.01 -27.06
CA PRO A 109 -9.65 29.03 -26.19
C PRO A 109 -9.18 30.45 -26.55
N PHE A 110 -7.90 30.63 -26.87
CA PHE A 110 -7.33 31.93 -27.27
C PHE A 110 -7.92 32.44 -28.58
N LEU A 111 -8.07 31.57 -29.58
CA LEU A 111 -8.67 31.94 -30.88
C LEU A 111 -10.14 32.34 -30.74
N CYS A 112 -10.90 31.66 -29.87
CA CYS A 112 -12.29 32.00 -29.57
C CYS A 112 -12.41 33.35 -28.84
N SER A 113 -11.54 33.63 -27.85
CA SER A 113 -11.54 34.92 -27.18
C SER A 113 -11.10 36.05 -28.11
N ALA A 114 -10.13 35.78 -29.01
CA ALA A 114 -9.63 36.74 -29.98
C ALA A 114 -10.70 37.15 -31.00
N SER A 115 -11.56 36.22 -31.44
CA SER A 115 -12.64 36.55 -32.38
C SER A 115 -13.72 37.43 -31.74
N ILE A 116 -14.03 37.20 -30.46
CA ILE A 116 -15.03 37.99 -29.71
C ILE A 116 -14.52 39.41 -29.46
N ILE A 117 -13.28 39.57 -28.99
CA ILE A 117 -12.71 40.90 -28.72
C ILE A 117 -12.55 41.71 -30.02
N MET A 118 -12.10 41.07 -31.10
CA MET A 118 -11.90 41.73 -32.39
C MET A 118 -13.24 42.11 -33.05
N GLY A 119 -14.25 41.23 -32.98
CA GLY A 119 -15.61 41.56 -33.41
C GLY A 119 -16.24 42.70 -32.60
N GLY A 120 -15.96 42.74 -31.29
CA GLY A 120 -16.38 43.84 -30.40
C GLY A 120 -15.72 45.18 -30.73
N LEU A 121 -14.39 45.21 -30.86
CA LEU A 121 -13.64 46.42 -31.21
C LEU A 121 -14.03 46.97 -32.58
N LEU A 122 -14.26 46.10 -33.57
CA LEU A 122 -14.73 46.52 -34.89
C LEU A 122 -16.15 47.10 -34.85
N SER A 123 -17.01 46.60 -33.96
CA SER A 123 -18.35 47.16 -33.78
C SER A 123 -18.34 48.59 -33.22
N PHE A 124 -17.28 48.97 -32.48
CA PHE A 124 -17.13 50.33 -31.95
C PHE A 124 -16.87 51.40 -33.01
N LEU A 125 -16.49 50.99 -34.23
CA LEU A 125 -16.38 51.92 -35.37
C LEU A 125 -17.74 52.43 -35.84
N TRP A 126 -18.82 51.68 -35.58
CA TRP A 126 -20.18 51.99 -36.00
C TRP A 126 -21.04 52.56 -34.88
N VAL A 127 -20.74 52.20 -33.62
CA VAL A 127 -21.46 52.65 -32.44
C VAL A 127 -20.44 53.04 -31.37
N ALA A 128 -20.45 54.30 -30.94
CA ALA A 128 -19.54 54.78 -29.91
C ALA A 128 -19.74 53.99 -28.60
N PRO A 129 -18.67 53.37 -28.04
CA PRO A 129 -18.80 52.53 -26.86
C PRO A 129 -19.03 53.38 -25.60
N SER A 130 -19.91 52.91 -24.71
CA SER A 130 -19.89 53.37 -23.33
C SER A 130 -18.79 52.67 -22.53
N TYR A 131 -18.36 53.26 -21.41
CA TYR A 131 -17.45 52.58 -20.48
C TYR A 131 -18.02 51.22 -20.00
N TYR A 132 -19.34 51.12 -19.88
CA TYR A 132 -20.02 49.87 -19.52
C TYR A 132 -19.87 48.79 -20.61
N ASP A 133 -19.97 49.17 -21.89
CA ASP A 133 -19.84 48.23 -23.01
C ASP A 133 -18.41 47.67 -23.13
N ILE A 134 -17.40 48.49 -22.81
CA ILE A 134 -16.00 48.05 -22.77
C ILE A 134 -15.80 47.01 -21.66
N ILE A 135 -16.35 47.27 -20.46
CA ILE A 135 -16.28 46.32 -19.34
C ILE A 135 -16.98 45.01 -19.69
N LEU A 136 -18.17 45.08 -20.30
CA LEU A 136 -18.90 43.88 -20.76
C LEU A 136 -18.14 43.11 -21.83
N LEU A 137 -17.44 43.78 -22.75
CA LEU A 137 -16.63 43.12 -23.77
C LEU A 137 -15.44 42.36 -23.14
N ILE A 138 -14.77 42.96 -22.15
CA ILE A 138 -13.69 42.30 -21.40
C ILE A 138 -14.24 41.08 -20.65
N LEU A 139 -15.36 41.24 -19.95
CA LEU A 139 -16.03 40.17 -19.22
C LEU A 139 -16.42 39.01 -20.15
N GLU A 140 -17.01 39.31 -21.31
CA GLU A 140 -17.40 38.31 -22.30
C GLU A 140 -16.20 37.57 -22.88
N THR A 141 -15.10 38.27 -23.13
CA THR A 141 -13.85 37.68 -23.60
C THR A 141 -13.31 36.67 -22.57
N LEU A 142 -13.27 37.04 -21.29
CA LEU A 142 -12.81 36.17 -20.20
C LEU A 142 -13.75 34.96 -20.00
N LEU A 143 -15.05 35.19 -19.98
CA LEU A 143 -16.05 34.12 -19.83
C LEU A 143 -16.01 33.15 -21.02
N SER A 144 -15.82 33.65 -22.24
CA SER A 144 -15.74 32.80 -23.43
C SER A 144 -14.50 31.88 -23.39
N TYR A 145 -13.35 32.39 -22.95
CA TYR A 145 -12.14 31.60 -22.75
C TYR A 145 -12.36 30.45 -21.76
N ILE A 146 -12.88 30.76 -20.57
CA ILE A 146 -13.15 29.77 -19.52
C ILE A 146 -14.20 28.76 -19.99
N SER A 147 -15.22 29.21 -20.71
CA SER A 147 -16.28 28.35 -21.24
C SER A 147 -15.75 27.34 -22.26
N VAL A 148 -14.74 27.65 -23.09
CA VAL A 148 -14.15 26.66 -24.00
C VAL A 148 -13.52 25.52 -23.21
N ILE A 149 -12.78 25.83 -22.15
CA ILE A 149 -12.11 24.82 -21.32
C ILE A 149 -13.16 23.90 -20.69
N ILE A 150 -14.13 24.48 -19.97
CA ILE A 150 -15.18 23.73 -19.27
C ILE A 150 -16.02 22.88 -20.24
N LEU A 151 -16.46 23.43 -21.38
CA LEU A 151 -17.29 22.70 -22.34
C LEU A 151 -16.50 21.64 -23.10
N SER A 152 -15.20 21.86 -23.36
CA SER A 152 -14.34 20.88 -24.03
C SER A 152 -14.23 19.58 -23.24
N GLU A 153 -14.05 19.69 -21.92
CA GLU A 153 -14.04 18.55 -21.03
C GLU A 153 -15.46 18.04 -20.77
N GLY A 154 -16.43 18.93 -20.56
CA GLY A 154 -17.77 18.52 -20.16
C GLY A 154 -18.61 17.83 -21.23
N LEU A 155 -18.43 18.17 -22.51
CA LEU A 155 -19.13 17.51 -23.61
C LEU A 155 -18.55 16.13 -23.97
N THR A 156 -17.56 15.62 -23.23
CA THR A 156 -17.03 14.26 -23.45
C THR A 156 -18.10 13.20 -23.20
N PHE A 157 -19.09 13.50 -22.36
CA PHE A 157 -20.26 12.66 -22.10
C PHE A 157 -21.01 12.19 -23.36
N PHE A 158 -21.09 13.01 -24.40
CA PHE A 158 -21.75 12.63 -25.66
C PHE A 158 -20.94 11.64 -26.51
N TYR A 159 -19.65 11.47 -26.20
CA TYR A 159 -18.70 10.67 -26.96
C TYR A 159 -18.18 9.44 -26.20
N THR A 160 -17.97 9.53 -24.88
CA THR A 160 -17.45 8.45 -24.03
C THR A 160 -18.24 8.32 -22.73
N LEU A 161 -18.46 7.08 -22.27
CA LEU A 161 -19.21 6.72 -21.06
C LEU A 161 -18.34 6.74 -19.78
N GLU A 162 -17.40 7.67 -19.71
CA GLU A 162 -16.50 7.79 -18.57
C GLU A 162 -17.14 8.55 -17.40
N ARG A 163 -16.90 8.09 -16.17
CA ARG A 163 -17.34 8.73 -14.92
C ARG A 163 -16.89 10.19 -14.86
N GLY A 164 -17.70 11.05 -14.25
CA GLY A 164 -17.64 12.50 -14.49
C GLY A 164 -16.69 13.26 -13.58
N ASN A 165 -15.78 14.03 -14.18
CA ASN A 165 -15.00 15.09 -13.53
C ASN A 165 -15.89 16.30 -13.16
N VAL A 166 -15.39 17.18 -12.28
CA VAL A 166 -16.11 18.38 -11.78
C VAL A 166 -16.59 19.24 -12.95
N GLU A 167 -15.76 19.37 -13.98
CA GLU A 167 -15.97 20.13 -15.20
C GLU A 167 -17.16 19.60 -16.00
N LYS A 168 -17.42 18.28 -15.99
CA LYS A 168 -18.57 17.68 -16.69
C LYS A 168 -19.90 18.12 -16.09
N LEU A 169 -19.94 18.31 -14.79
CA LEU A 169 -21.16 18.70 -14.07
C LEU A 169 -21.41 20.19 -14.16
N ILE A 170 -20.34 20.99 -14.13
CA ILE A 170 -20.42 22.42 -14.39
C ILE A 170 -20.97 22.64 -15.80
N ALA A 171 -20.46 21.92 -16.82
CA ALA A 171 -20.98 21.98 -18.17
C ALA A 171 -22.45 21.55 -18.27
N LEU A 172 -22.85 20.47 -17.60
CA LEU A 172 -24.26 20.03 -17.55
C LEU A 172 -25.15 21.10 -16.91
N THR A 173 -24.67 21.75 -15.85
CA THR A 173 -25.37 22.82 -15.15
C THR A 173 -25.54 24.05 -16.06
N ILE A 174 -24.50 24.43 -16.80
CA ILE A 174 -24.56 25.49 -17.82
C ILE A 174 -25.60 25.14 -18.89
N ILE A 175 -25.59 23.90 -19.40
CA ILE A 175 -26.58 23.44 -20.39
C ILE A 175 -28.00 23.53 -19.84
N SER A 176 -28.23 23.06 -18.62
CA SER A 176 -29.54 23.12 -17.98
C SER A 176 -30.02 24.55 -17.72
N GLY A 177 -29.13 25.45 -17.28
CA GLY A 177 -29.43 26.86 -17.06
C GLY A 177 -29.85 27.57 -18.34
N SER A 178 -29.17 27.29 -19.45
CA SER A 178 -29.51 27.83 -20.77
C SER A 178 -30.85 27.32 -21.29
N ILE A 179 -31.20 26.04 -21.06
CA ILE A 179 -32.53 25.49 -21.39
C ILE A 179 -33.61 26.21 -20.57
N LEU A 180 -33.37 26.40 -19.26
CA LEU A 180 -34.31 27.06 -18.35
C LEU A 180 -34.58 28.52 -18.71
N LYS A 181 -33.60 29.19 -19.35
CA LYS A 181 -33.80 30.54 -19.86
C LYS A 181 -34.86 30.60 -20.96
N LEU A 182 -34.88 29.61 -21.85
CA LEU A 182 -35.83 29.54 -22.97
C LEU A 182 -37.27 29.28 -22.52
N ILE A 183 -37.46 28.54 -21.42
CA ILE A 183 -38.78 28.23 -20.84
C ILE A 183 -39.51 29.50 -20.35
N GLY A 184 -38.78 30.58 -20.08
CA GLY A 184 -39.34 31.84 -19.58
C GLY A 184 -39.93 31.70 -18.17
N ASN A 185 -40.73 32.69 -17.73
CA ASN A 185 -41.38 32.67 -16.42
C ASN A 185 -42.83 32.17 -16.54
N THR A 186 -43.00 30.93 -16.96
CA THR A 186 -44.32 30.30 -17.09
C THR A 186 -44.86 29.89 -15.71
N VAL A 187 -46.08 30.33 -15.42
CA VAL A 187 -46.79 30.01 -14.17
C VAL A 187 -47.95 29.09 -14.50
N PHE A 188 -48.04 27.94 -13.83
CA PHE A 188 -49.09 26.96 -14.01
C PHE A 188 -49.75 26.66 -12.66
N PHE A 189 -51.05 26.89 -12.51
CA PHE A 189 -51.78 26.80 -11.22
C PHE A 189 -51.10 27.52 -10.05
N GLY A 190 -50.50 28.69 -10.30
CA GLY A 190 -49.79 29.44 -9.26
C GLY A 190 -48.38 28.92 -8.95
N VAL A 191 -47.89 27.88 -9.62
CA VAL A 191 -46.53 27.35 -9.46
C VAL A 191 -45.67 27.79 -10.64
N SER A 192 -44.52 28.42 -10.37
CA SER A 192 -43.50 28.68 -11.40
C SER A 192 -42.78 27.37 -11.73
N ILE A 193 -42.97 26.88 -12.96
CA ILE A 193 -42.36 25.62 -13.44
C ILE A 193 -40.83 25.74 -13.39
N LYS A 194 -40.32 26.91 -13.77
CA LYS A 194 -38.89 27.20 -13.75
C LYS A 194 -38.29 27.10 -12.34
N ASN A 195 -38.95 27.68 -11.34
CA ASN A 195 -38.47 27.62 -9.96
C ASN A 195 -38.48 26.17 -9.43
N LEU A 196 -39.48 25.38 -9.83
CA LEU A 196 -39.58 23.99 -9.46
C LEU A 196 -38.43 23.16 -10.03
N ILE A 197 -38.11 23.32 -11.31
CA ILE A 197 -37.02 22.57 -11.96
C ILE A 197 -35.68 22.94 -11.34
N ILE A 198 -35.40 24.24 -11.11
CA ILE A 198 -34.14 24.68 -10.49
C ILE A 198 -34.00 24.12 -9.08
N SER A 199 -35.06 24.21 -8.28
CA SER A 199 -35.06 23.66 -6.92
C SER A 199 -34.86 22.15 -6.91
N ALA A 200 -35.49 21.43 -7.85
CA ALA A 200 -35.28 20.00 -8.00
C ALA A 200 -33.82 19.69 -8.33
N ILE A 201 -33.21 20.35 -9.32
CA ILE A 201 -31.80 20.15 -9.69
C ILE A 201 -30.87 20.36 -8.50
N ILE A 202 -31.13 21.39 -7.67
CA ILE A 202 -30.31 21.70 -6.49
C ILE A 202 -30.46 20.62 -5.43
N VAL A 203 -31.69 20.20 -5.11
CA VAL A 203 -31.94 19.15 -4.11
C VAL A 203 -31.37 17.81 -4.58
N PHE A 204 -31.56 17.43 -5.84
CA PHE A 204 -30.97 16.22 -6.41
C PHE A 204 -29.43 16.26 -6.38
N SER A 205 -28.83 17.40 -6.72
CA SER A 205 -27.39 17.59 -6.66
C SER A 205 -26.86 17.56 -5.21
N ALA A 206 -27.63 18.05 -4.24
CA ALA A 206 -27.27 18.05 -2.82
C ALA A 206 -27.09 16.64 -2.23
N PHE A 207 -27.83 15.65 -2.73
CA PHE A 207 -27.64 14.25 -2.34
C PHE A 207 -26.33 13.66 -2.85
N ALA A 208 -25.89 14.04 -4.06
CA ALA A 208 -24.73 13.43 -4.70
C ALA A 208 -23.43 14.20 -4.45
N ARG A 209 -23.47 15.52 -4.17
CA ARG A 209 -22.30 16.40 -4.25
C ARG A 209 -21.91 17.08 -2.94
N GLY A 210 -20.74 17.70 -2.95
CA GLY A 210 -20.21 18.50 -1.84
C GLY A 210 -20.83 19.90 -1.78
N THR A 211 -20.66 20.57 -0.63
CA THR A 211 -21.27 21.88 -0.35
C THR A 211 -20.84 22.97 -1.34
N GLY A 212 -19.54 23.05 -1.65
CA GLY A 212 -19.00 24.04 -2.57
C GLY A 212 -19.50 23.89 -4.01
N GLU A 213 -19.68 22.64 -4.47
CA GLU A 213 -20.16 22.36 -5.82
C GLU A 213 -21.63 22.76 -5.97
N VAL A 214 -22.49 22.36 -5.03
CA VAL A 214 -23.92 22.65 -5.07
C VAL A 214 -24.19 24.15 -4.91
N PHE A 215 -23.38 24.84 -4.09
CA PHE A 215 -23.38 26.30 -4.04
C PHE A 215 -23.09 26.89 -5.42
N GLY A 216 -22.03 26.42 -6.09
CA GLY A 216 -21.67 26.83 -7.45
C GLY A 216 -22.78 26.58 -8.47
N TYR A 217 -23.50 25.45 -8.38
CA TYR A 217 -24.64 25.16 -9.26
C TYR A 217 -25.79 26.14 -9.02
N GLY A 218 -26.08 26.49 -7.76
CA GLY A 218 -27.06 27.51 -7.40
C GLY A 218 -26.72 28.87 -8.03
N VAL A 219 -25.43 29.24 -8.02
CA VAL A 219 -24.95 30.47 -8.66
C VAL A 219 -25.15 30.43 -10.18
N ILE A 220 -24.68 29.37 -10.85
CA ILE A 220 -24.71 29.24 -12.31
C ILE A 220 -26.17 29.20 -12.82
N LEU A 221 -27.02 28.39 -12.19
CA LEU A 221 -28.44 28.29 -12.57
C LEU A 221 -29.16 29.62 -12.40
N SER A 222 -28.87 30.36 -11.33
CA SER A 222 -29.47 31.67 -11.08
C SER A 222 -29.04 32.70 -12.13
N LEU A 223 -27.74 32.77 -12.42
CA LEU A 223 -27.15 33.66 -13.43
C LEU A 223 -27.72 33.45 -14.82
N LEU A 224 -27.87 32.19 -15.24
CA LEU A 224 -28.34 31.87 -16.59
C LEU A 224 -29.85 31.98 -16.72
N ALA A 225 -30.59 31.52 -15.72
CA ALA A 225 -32.03 31.37 -15.87
C ALA A 225 -32.77 32.70 -15.69
N TYR A 226 -32.35 33.61 -14.80
CA TYR A 226 -33.13 34.80 -14.42
C TYR A 226 -32.66 36.11 -15.07
N PRO A 227 -33.59 37.05 -15.35
CA PRO A 227 -33.24 38.39 -15.80
C PRO A 227 -32.63 39.22 -14.66
N SER A 228 -31.93 40.30 -15.01
CA SER A 228 -31.19 41.18 -14.07
C SER A 228 -32.05 41.71 -12.91
N SER A 229 -33.35 41.94 -13.11
CA SER A 229 -34.28 42.41 -12.06
C SER A 229 -34.55 41.39 -10.96
N LEU A 230 -34.51 40.10 -11.28
CA LEU A 230 -34.82 38.99 -10.38
C LEU A 230 -33.55 38.23 -9.94
N LEU A 231 -32.40 38.58 -10.53
CA LEU A 231 -31.15 37.87 -10.37
C LEU A 231 -30.61 37.87 -8.93
N PRO A 232 -30.54 39.01 -8.19
CA PRO A 232 -29.99 39.01 -6.83
C PRO A 232 -30.77 38.07 -5.91
N TRP A 233 -32.09 38.03 -6.07
CA TRP A 233 -32.97 37.19 -5.25
C TRP A 233 -32.77 35.70 -5.53
N ALA A 234 -32.73 35.32 -6.82
CA ALA A 234 -32.46 33.95 -7.24
C ALA A 234 -31.10 33.47 -6.74
N LEU A 235 -30.07 34.31 -6.96
CA LEU A 235 -28.68 34.04 -6.61
C LEU A 235 -28.54 33.77 -5.11
N THR A 236 -29.10 34.64 -4.26
CA THR A 236 -29.02 34.48 -2.82
C THR A 236 -29.76 33.22 -2.36
N PHE A 237 -31.00 33.01 -2.83
CA PHE A 237 -31.80 31.88 -2.38
C PHE A 237 -31.18 30.53 -2.78
N TYR A 238 -30.95 30.29 -4.08
CA TYR A 238 -30.55 28.99 -4.58
C TYR A 238 -29.15 28.57 -4.14
N SER A 239 -28.23 29.53 -4.01
CA SER A 239 -26.85 29.25 -3.57
C SER A 239 -26.83 28.87 -2.08
N ILE A 240 -27.54 29.61 -1.23
CA ILE A 240 -27.62 29.35 0.22
C ILE A 240 -28.38 28.05 0.49
N ALA A 241 -29.55 27.87 -0.15
CA ALA A 241 -30.36 26.67 0.01
C ALA A 241 -29.61 25.40 -0.44
N GLY A 242 -28.87 25.47 -1.55
CA GLY A 242 -28.03 24.38 -2.02
C GLY A 242 -26.87 24.03 -1.07
N CYS A 243 -26.21 25.05 -0.51
CA CYS A 243 -25.12 24.88 0.44
C CYS A 243 -25.58 24.16 1.72
N PHE A 244 -26.65 24.65 2.35
CA PHE A 244 -27.18 24.04 3.57
C PHE A 244 -27.77 22.64 3.33
N ALA A 245 -28.47 22.45 2.21
CA ALA A 245 -28.99 21.13 1.82
C ALA A 245 -27.87 20.09 1.68
N SER A 246 -26.76 20.45 1.02
CA SER A 246 -25.60 19.55 0.89
C SER A 246 -24.84 19.37 2.21
N PHE A 247 -24.75 20.40 3.04
CA PHE A 247 -24.03 20.32 4.33
C PHE A 247 -24.66 19.30 5.28
N LEU A 248 -25.99 19.28 5.32
CA LEU A 248 -26.76 18.36 6.17
C LEU A 248 -27.02 17.00 5.51
N LYS A 249 -26.43 16.70 4.34
CA LYS A 249 -26.65 15.41 3.64
C LYS A 249 -26.32 14.18 4.48
N LYS A 250 -25.42 14.31 5.47
CA LYS A 250 -25.04 13.22 6.40
C LYS A 250 -26.23 12.67 7.19
N TYR A 251 -27.29 13.46 7.38
CA TYR A 251 -28.52 13.05 8.04
C TYR A 251 -29.57 12.50 7.05
N GLY A 252 -29.16 12.11 5.85
CA GLY A 252 -30.02 11.54 4.82
C GLY A 252 -31.04 12.55 4.25
N LYS A 253 -32.19 12.04 3.80
CA LYS A 253 -33.27 12.83 3.18
C LYS A 253 -33.75 13.99 4.07
N ILE A 254 -33.91 13.71 5.36
CA ILE A 254 -34.41 14.68 6.33
C ILE A 254 -33.41 15.83 6.47
N GLY A 255 -32.11 15.53 6.48
CA GLY A 255 -31.05 16.54 6.52
C GLY A 255 -31.06 17.47 5.31
N VAL A 256 -31.14 16.93 4.10
CA VAL A 256 -31.18 17.72 2.86
C VAL A 256 -32.41 18.64 2.83
N LEU A 257 -33.58 18.13 3.25
CA LEU A 257 -34.81 18.91 3.32
C LEU A 257 -34.73 20.02 4.38
N ALA A 258 -34.23 19.71 5.57
CA ALA A 258 -34.02 20.70 6.62
C ALA A 258 -33.06 21.80 6.16
N GLY A 259 -31.97 21.44 5.48
CA GLY A 259 -31.02 22.41 4.94
C GLY A 259 -31.63 23.33 3.87
N PHE A 260 -32.43 22.78 2.96
CA PHE A 260 -33.14 23.59 1.96
C PHE A 260 -34.15 24.55 2.61
N LEU A 261 -34.89 24.09 3.64
CA LEU A 261 -35.83 24.92 4.40
C LEU A 261 -35.13 26.01 5.21
N ILE A 262 -33.98 25.73 5.81
CA ILE A 262 -33.15 26.73 6.50
C ILE A 262 -32.72 27.81 5.50
N GLY A 263 -32.25 27.42 4.30
CA GLY A 263 -31.91 28.36 3.24
C GLY A 263 -33.09 29.23 2.79
N TYR A 264 -34.28 28.64 2.67
CA TYR A 264 -35.52 29.38 2.41
C TYR A 264 -35.88 30.35 3.54
N GLY A 265 -35.76 29.92 4.79
CA GLY A 265 -36.03 30.75 5.97
C GLY A 265 -35.10 31.96 6.05
N ILE A 266 -33.79 31.75 5.80
CA ILE A 266 -32.79 32.83 5.77
C ILE A 266 -33.15 33.83 4.65
N TYR A 267 -33.44 33.34 3.45
CA TYR A 267 -33.88 34.19 2.34
C TYR A 267 -35.14 34.98 2.71
N HIS A 268 -36.17 34.31 3.21
CA HIS A 268 -37.44 34.94 3.56
C HIS A 268 -37.27 35.98 4.68
N TYR A 269 -36.43 35.73 5.68
CA TYR A 269 -36.19 36.64 6.78
C TYR A 269 -35.43 37.90 6.35
N TYR A 270 -34.34 37.77 5.59
CA TYR A 270 -33.53 38.93 5.21
C TYR A 270 -34.09 39.72 4.03
N ILE A 271 -34.82 39.07 3.13
CA ILE A 271 -35.24 39.65 1.84
C ILE A 271 -36.77 39.72 1.72
N GLY A 272 -37.48 38.67 2.15
CA GLY A 272 -38.92 38.50 1.95
C GLY A 272 -39.81 39.54 2.65
N LEU A 273 -39.31 40.26 3.65
CA LEU A 273 -40.05 41.33 4.35
C LEU A 273 -40.29 42.60 3.50
N ARG A 274 -39.64 42.76 2.32
CA ARG A 274 -39.74 43.99 1.51
C ARG A 274 -39.98 43.80 0.01
N SER A 275 -39.86 42.60 -0.56
CA SER A 275 -40.05 42.42 -2.02
C SER A 275 -40.57 41.03 -2.39
N VAL A 276 -41.51 41.02 -3.33
CA VAL A 276 -42.08 39.91 -4.12
C VAL A 276 -41.71 38.49 -3.66
N ASN A 277 -42.71 37.72 -3.22
CA ASN A 277 -42.57 36.28 -2.96
C ASN A 277 -42.04 35.55 -4.19
N PHE A 278 -40.71 35.39 -4.24
CA PHE A 278 -40.01 34.81 -5.39
C PHE A 278 -40.31 33.32 -5.56
N LEU A 279 -40.58 32.62 -4.45
CA LEU A 279 -40.95 31.21 -4.41
C LEU A 279 -42.29 31.06 -3.70
N ASN A 280 -43.31 30.61 -4.44
CA ASN A 280 -44.63 30.37 -3.89
C ASN A 280 -44.61 29.18 -2.94
N TYR A 281 -45.36 29.27 -1.84
CA TYR A 281 -45.46 28.19 -0.84
C TYR A 281 -45.89 26.85 -1.47
N GLN A 282 -46.71 26.89 -2.52
CA GLN A 282 -47.12 25.72 -3.30
C GLN A 282 -45.93 24.99 -3.94
N SER A 283 -44.97 25.72 -4.51
CA SER A 283 -43.76 25.14 -5.09
C SER A 283 -42.90 24.47 -4.02
N LEU A 284 -42.77 25.10 -2.84
CA LEU A 284 -42.01 24.57 -1.71
C LEU A 284 -42.60 23.26 -1.19
N ILE A 285 -43.93 23.18 -1.02
CA ILE A 285 -44.64 21.96 -0.65
C ILE A 285 -44.40 20.86 -1.68
N LEU A 286 -44.49 21.19 -2.97
CA LEU A 286 -44.29 20.21 -4.05
C LEU A 286 -42.86 19.66 -4.08
N ILE A 287 -41.85 20.48 -3.80
CA ILE A 287 -40.45 20.06 -3.69
C ILE A 287 -40.25 19.14 -2.48
N LEU A 288 -40.85 19.46 -1.34
CA LEU A 288 -40.80 18.62 -0.14
C LEU A 288 -41.39 17.23 -0.40
N ILE A 289 -42.59 17.19 -1.01
CA ILE A 289 -43.27 15.94 -1.37
C ILE A 289 -42.46 15.16 -2.40
N ALA A 290 -42.00 15.82 -3.47
CA ALA A 290 -41.20 15.20 -4.51
C ALA A 290 -39.92 14.58 -3.94
N THR A 291 -39.24 15.28 -3.02
CA THR A 291 -38.00 14.78 -2.42
C THR A 291 -38.24 13.60 -1.50
N PHE A 292 -39.34 13.60 -0.76
CA PHE A 292 -39.70 12.49 0.12
C PHE A 292 -40.05 11.22 -0.66
N LEU A 293 -40.72 11.36 -1.82
CA LEU A 293 -41.10 10.25 -2.70
C LEU A 293 -39.92 9.57 -3.42
N ILE A 294 -38.73 10.18 -3.49
CA ILE A 294 -37.59 9.59 -4.18
C ILE A 294 -37.14 8.32 -3.43
N PRO A 295 -37.13 7.12 -4.05
CA PRO A 295 -36.65 5.91 -3.40
C PRO A 295 -35.17 5.99 -3.04
N GLU A 296 -34.76 5.40 -1.90
CA GLU A 296 -33.35 5.40 -1.48
C GLU A 296 -32.42 4.71 -2.50
N ALA A 297 -32.94 3.73 -3.25
CA ALA A 297 -32.22 3.09 -4.33
C ALA A 297 -31.83 4.07 -5.45
N VAL A 298 -32.67 5.06 -5.74
CA VAL A 298 -32.38 6.10 -6.74
C VAL A 298 -31.31 7.03 -6.20
N ILE A 299 -31.37 7.40 -4.93
CA ILE A 299 -30.36 8.26 -4.28
C ILE A 299 -28.99 7.59 -4.30
N LYS A 300 -28.89 6.33 -3.87
CA LYS A 300 -27.63 5.56 -3.90
C LYS A 300 -27.09 5.36 -5.32
N LYS A 301 -27.97 5.14 -6.30
CA LYS A 301 -27.57 5.05 -7.71
C LYS A 301 -27.06 6.40 -8.23
N LEU A 302 -27.69 7.50 -7.83
CA LEU A 302 -27.27 8.85 -8.18
C LEU A 302 -25.89 9.15 -7.58
N GLU A 303 -25.70 8.87 -6.29
CA GLU A 303 -24.44 9.01 -5.58
C GLU A 303 -23.33 8.24 -6.30
N ASN A 304 -23.54 6.98 -6.66
CA ASN A 304 -22.54 6.17 -7.37
C ASN A 304 -22.26 6.59 -8.83
N THR A 305 -23.24 7.20 -9.50
CA THR A 305 -23.09 7.63 -10.91
C THR A 305 -22.40 8.98 -10.99
N LEU A 306 -22.66 9.83 -10.00
CA LEU A 306 -22.19 11.20 -9.95
C LEU A 306 -20.88 11.29 -9.16
N SER A 307 -20.71 10.62 -8.02
CA SER A 307 -19.51 10.70 -7.17
C SER A 307 -18.23 10.81 -8.01
N LEU A 308 -17.58 11.97 -7.90
CA LEU A 308 -16.19 12.08 -8.28
C LEU A 308 -15.46 11.02 -7.48
N ASN A 309 -14.49 10.36 -8.09
CA ASN A 309 -13.59 9.48 -7.37
C ASN A 309 -13.02 10.26 -6.17
N GLU A 310 -13.61 10.15 -4.98
CA GLU A 310 -12.80 9.67 -3.88
C GLU A 310 -12.31 8.32 -4.38
N GLU A 311 -11.02 8.27 -4.72
CA GLU A 311 -10.26 7.06 -5.02
C GLU A 311 -10.94 5.89 -4.33
N SER A 312 -11.50 5.00 -5.16
CA SER A 312 -12.10 3.73 -4.81
C SER A 312 -11.65 3.28 -3.42
N SER A 313 -12.53 3.46 -2.43
CA SER A 313 -12.36 2.90 -1.09
C SER A 313 -12.15 1.38 -1.13
N GLY A 314 -12.46 0.72 -2.25
CA GLY A 314 -12.04 -0.65 -2.56
C GLY A 314 -10.54 -0.83 -2.76
N ASP A 315 -9.88 0.04 -3.53
CA ASP A 315 -8.43 -0.08 -3.81
C ASP A 315 -7.61 0.32 -2.59
N ILE A 316 -8.04 1.37 -1.89
CA ILE A 316 -7.44 1.77 -0.60
C ILE A 316 -7.72 0.72 0.48
N ASN A 317 -8.86 0.02 0.50
CA ASN A 317 -9.08 -1.04 1.49
C ASN A 317 -8.31 -2.33 1.17
N ILE A 318 -8.06 -2.65 -0.10
CA ILE A 318 -7.20 -3.78 -0.49
C ILE A 318 -5.74 -3.47 -0.18
N LEU A 319 -5.27 -2.26 -0.53
CA LEU A 319 -3.97 -1.76 -0.08
C LEU A 319 -3.90 -1.69 1.43
N LYS A 320 -4.94 -1.21 2.13
CA LYS A 320 -4.97 -1.20 3.60
C LYS A 320 -4.97 -2.60 4.18
N ASP A 321 -5.66 -3.57 3.60
CA ASP A 321 -5.69 -4.95 4.12
C ASP A 321 -4.35 -5.65 3.86
N MET A 322 -3.74 -5.45 2.69
CA MET A 322 -2.39 -5.97 2.38
C MET A 322 -1.32 -5.28 3.24
N ILE A 323 -1.36 -3.96 3.34
CA ILE A 323 -0.48 -3.17 4.21
C ILE A 323 -0.75 -3.54 5.67
N ASN A 324 -2.00 -3.75 6.10
CA ASN A 324 -2.30 -4.16 7.48
C ASN A 324 -1.77 -5.57 7.76
N THR A 325 -1.86 -6.50 6.81
CA THR A 325 -1.31 -7.86 6.98
C THR A 325 0.20 -7.82 7.08
N GLN A 326 0.88 -7.11 6.15
CA GLN A 326 2.32 -6.88 6.22
C GLN A 326 2.75 -6.08 7.46
N MET A 327 1.91 -5.15 7.95
CA MET A 327 2.16 -4.41 9.19
C MET A 327 2.01 -5.27 10.43
N ILE A 328 1.07 -6.21 10.43
CA ILE A 328 0.89 -7.16 11.53
C ILE A 328 2.09 -8.11 11.54
N GLU A 329 2.52 -8.61 10.38
CA GLU A 329 3.72 -9.45 10.26
C GLU A 329 4.98 -8.69 10.70
N LEU A 330 5.20 -7.46 10.21
CA LEU A 330 6.32 -6.61 10.66
C LEU A 330 6.22 -6.22 12.14
N ALA A 331 5.02 -5.94 12.65
CA ALA A 331 4.84 -5.63 14.07
C ALA A 331 5.11 -6.85 14.93
N ASN A 332 4.70 -8.05 14.50
CA ASN A 332 4.99 -9.31 15.18
C ASN A 332 6.49 -9.59 15.19
N THR A 333 7.20 -9.38 14.08
CA THR A 333 8.65 -9.60 14.05
C THR A 333 9.42 -8.59 14.87
N LEU A 334 8.96 -7.34 14.91
CA LEU A 334 9.52 -6.32 15.79
C LEU A 334 9.16 -6.55 17.26
N GLU A 335 8.00 -7.16 17.55
CA GLU A 335 7.63 -7.62 18.89
C GLU A 335 8.49 -8.79 19.34
N GLU A 336 8.74 -9.78 18.47
CA GLU A 336 9.69 -10.85 18.74
C GLU A 336 11.11 -10.30 18.94
N MET A 337 11.56 -9.33 18.13
CA MET A 337 12.80 -8.60 18.37
C MET A 337 12.81 -7.87 19.72
N GLY A 338 11.72 -7.21 20.11
CA GLY A 338 11.64 -6.57 21.43
C GLY A 338 11.55 -7.56 22.59
N LYS A 339 10.96 -8.75 22.39
CA LYS A 339 11.01 -9.86 23.36
C LYS A 339 12.45 -10.37 23.53
N ILE A 340 13.25 -10.35 22.46
CA ILE A 340 14.69 -10.67 22.51
C ILE A 340 15.45 -9.67 23.39
N TYR A 341 15.09 -8.39 23.36
CA TYR A 341 15.64 -7.39 24.31
C TYR A 341 15.12 -7.55 25.75
N LYS A 342 13.93 -8.15 25.94
CA LYS A 342 13.28 -8.31 27.26
C LYS A 342 13.66 -9.58 28.02
N TYR A 343 14.33 -10.55 27.40
CA TYR A 343 14.70 -11.78 28.12
C TYR A 343 15.84 -11.50 29.11
N PRO A 344 15.70 -11.84 30.41
CA PRO A 344 16.58 -11.33 31.44
C PRO A 344 17.95 -11.98 31.38
N ILE A 345 18.97 -11.16 31.64
CA ILE A 345 20.28 -11.60 32.09
C ILE A 345 20.10 -12.37 33.41
N ARG A 346 20.05 -13.70 33.31
CA ARG A 346 20.06 -14.78 34.34
C ARG A 346 18.72 -15.37 34.80
N ASP A 347 18.59 -16.67 34.51
CA ASP A 347 17.99 -17.65 35.41
C ASP A 347 18.80 -17.76 36.71
N GLY A 348 18.10 -17.70 37.83
CA GLY A 348 18.62 -18.00 39.16
C GLY A 348 17.82 -17.29 40.23
N ASN A 349 16.84 -17.98 40.82
CA ASN A 349 16.00 -17.60 41.96
C ASN A 349 16.76 -17.29 43.27
N LEU A 350 18.05 -16.94 43.23
CA LEU A 350 18.83 -16.59 44.40
C LEU A 350 18.81 -15.07 44.58
N ASN A 351 18.48 -14.61 45.79
CA ASN A 351 18.59 -13.21 46.13
C ASN A 351 20.03 -12.73 45.86
N PRO A 352 20.26 -11.55 45.26
CA PRO A 352 21.61 -11.03 44.96
C PRO A 352 22.56 -11.08 46.14
N LEU A 353 22.00 -10.93 47.35
CA LEU A 353 22.68 -11.00 48.62
C LEU A 353 23.23 -12.40 48.95
N GLU A 354 22.47 -13.45 48.66
CA GLU A 354 22.87 -14.84 48.92
C GLU A 354 24.03 -15.25 48.01
N ASP A 355 24.01 -14.80 46.75
CA ASP A 355 25.13 -14.97 45.81
C ASP A 355 26.40 -14.27 46.31
N SER A 356 26.29 -13.05 46.85
CA SER A 356 27.42 -12.32 47.42
C SER A 356 28.00 -12.98 48.67
N ILE A 357 27.15 -13.51 49.56
CA ILE A 357 27.58 -14.27 50.75
C ILE A 357 28.32 -15.55 50.34
N LEU A 358 27.83 -16.26 49.32
CA LEU A 358 28.46 -17.46 48.81
C LEU A 358 29.83 -17.17 48.17
N LYS A 359 29.97 -16.03 47.48
CA LYS A 359 31.27 -15.57 46.94
C LYS A 359 32.25 -15.23 48.05
N ILE A 360 31.83 -14.59 49.13
CA ILE A 360 32.69 -14.30 50.30
C ILE A 360 33.18 -15.62 50.92
N LYS A 361 32.26 -16.58 51.11
CA LYS A 361 32.59 -17.93 51.60
C LYS A 361 33.67 -18.60 50.75
N ASN A 362 33.45 -18.63 49.43
CA ASN A 362 34.26 -19.42 48.51
C ASN A 362 35.57 -18.76 48.09
N ARG A 363 35.63 -17.42 48.02
CA ARG A 363 36.81 -16.67 47.53
C ARG A 363 37.72 -16.17 48.64
N ILE A 364 37.16 -15.79 49.80
CA ILE A 364 37.93 -15.13 50.86
C ILE A 364 38.12 -16.07 52.06
N CYS A 365 37.04 -16.71 52.50
CA CYS A 365 37.04 -17.49 53.72
C CYS A 365 37.52 -18.94 53.56
N ARG A 366 37.46 -19.53 52.35
CA ARG A 366 37.74 -20.95 52.12
C ARG A 366 39.10 -21.41 52.67
N ASP A 367 40.13 -20.61 52.47
CA ASP A 367 41.50 -20.91 52.91
C ASP A 367 41.85 -20.27 54.27
N CYS A 368 40.85 -19.88 55.06
CA CYS A 368 41.05 -19.29 56.39
C CYS A 368 41.17 -20.37 57.47
N ALA A 369 42.16 -20.23 58.37
CA ALA A 369 42.36 -21.14 59.51
C ALA A 369 41.11 -21.27 60.42
N LEU A 370 40.25 -20.26 60.43
CA LEU A 370 39.01 -20.21 61.24
C LEU A 370 37.75 -20.62 60.46
N PHE A 371 37.88 -21.15 59.24
CA PHE A 371 36.73 -21.49 58.38
C PHE A 371 35.72 -22.41 59.06
N LYS A 372 36.16 -23.52 59.66
CA LYS A 372 35.28 -24.47 60.35
C LYS A 372 34.54 -23.83 61.54
N ALA A 373 35.19 -22.92 62.26
CA ALA A 373 34.56 -22.22 63.37
C ALA A 373 33.46 -21.26 62.89
N CYS A 374 33.72 -20.48 61.83
CA CYS A 374 32.76 -19.50 61.31
C CYS A 374 31.64 -20.12 60.46
N TRP A 375 31.94 -21.09 59.61
CA TRP A 375 30.98 -21.62 58.63
C TRP A 375 30.31 -22.94 59.03
N ASP A 376 30.89 -23.74 59.94
CA ASP A 376 30.26 -24.99 60.41
C ASP A 376 29.62 -24.81 61.80
N ARG A 377 30.34 -24.19 62.76
CA ARG A 377 29.84 -24.00 64.14
C ARG A 377 28.98 -22.75 64.31
N ASP A 378 29.47 -21.59 63.86
CA ASP A 378 28.84 -20.28 64.09
C ASP A 378 28.14 -19.69 62.83
N TYR A 379 27.69 -20.56 61.92
CA TYR A 379 27.15 -20.22 60.59
C TYR A 379 26.10 -19.10 60.62
N LYS A 380 25.09 -19.23 61.49
CA LYS A 380 23.97 -18.27 61.58
C LYS A 380 24.44 -16.87 61.97
N SER A 381 25.35 -16.78 62.93
CA SER A 381 25.91 -15.49 63.37
C SER A 381 26.83 -14.89 62.31
N THR A 382 27.63 -15.71 61.61
CA THR A 382 28.51 -15.22 60.54
C THR A 382 27.71 -14.64 59.38
N ILE A 383 26.62 -15.29 58.97
CA ILE A 383 25.73 -14.74 57.94
C ILE A 383 25.06 -13.44 58.40
N ALA A 384 24.54 -13.39 59.62
CA ALA A 384 23.89 -12.19 60.15
C ALA A 384 24.82 -10.98 60.21
N ASP A 385 26.11 -11.20 60.52
CA ASP A 385 27.07 -10.12 60.58
C ASP A 385 27.58 -9.70 59.19
N ILE A 386 27.77 -10.64 58.25
CA ILE A 386 28.03 -10.30 56.83
C ILE A 386 26.85 -9.53 56.23
N PHE A 387 25.62 -9.92 56.59
CA PHE A 387 24.40 -9.21 56.20
C PHE A 387 24.43 -7.76 56.69
N LYS A 388 24.74 -7.54 57.97
CA LYS A 388 24.88 -6.18 58.52
C LYS A 388 25.93 -5.34 57.78
N LEU A 389 27.09 -5.93 57.48
CA LEU A 389 28.15 -5.29 56.70
C LEU A 389 27.66 -4.93 55.28
N TYR A 390 26.87 -5.81 54.65
CA TYR A 390 26.30 -5.56 53.33
C TYR A 390 25.17 -4.51 53.37
N THR A 391 24.41 -4.37 54.45
CA THR A 391 23.34 -3.37 54.55
C THR A 391 23.80 -1.98 55.02
N ALA A 392 25.01 -1.87 55.56
CA ALA A 392 25.54 -0.60 56.04
C ALA A 392 25.67 0.43 54.90
N LYS A 393 25.22 1.66 55.17
CA LYS A 393 25.19 2.79 54.21
C LYS A 393 26.48 3.63 54.21
N GLU A 394 27.25 3.62 55.28
CA GLU A 394 28.42 4.49 55.47
C GLU A 394 29.69 3.71 55.84
N VAL A 395 30.83 4.39 55.75
CA VAL A 395 32.13 3.89 56.23
C VAL A 395 32.03 3.67 57.74
N PHE A 396 32.25 2.44 58.19
CA PHE A 396 32.24 2.12 59.61
C PHE A 396 33.32 2.96 60.34
N LEU A 397 32.88 3.80 61.28
CA LEU A 397 33.74 4.20 62.39
C LEU A 397 33.93 2.97 63.29
N ASP A 398 35.12 2.81 63.87
CA ASP A 398 35.57 1.63 64.63
C ASP A 398 34.57 1.10 65.70
N GLY A 399 33.57 1.89 66.10
CA GLY A 399 32.54 1.55 67.07
C GLY A 399 31.40 0.64 66.56
N ASP A 400 31.09 0.61 65.26
CA ASP A 400 29.87 -0.04 64.73
C ASP A 400 30.11 -1.44 64.11
N LEU A 401 31.34 -1.93 64.15
CA LEU A 401 31.70 -3.25 63.62
C LEU A 401 31.12 -4.39 64.50
N PRO A 402 30.47 -5.40 63.90
CA PRO A 402 29.97 -6.54 64.66
C PRO A 402 31.08 -7.22 65.48
N ARG A 403 30.81 -7.52 66.76
CA ARG A 403 31.81 -8.00 67.73
C ARG A 403 32.60 -9.22 67.25
N LEU A 404 31.97 -10.11 66.49
CA LEU A 404 32.62 -11.31 65.95
C LEU A 404 33.73 -10.99 64.94
N PHE A 405 33.55 -9.97 64.11
CA PHE A 405 34.56 -9.57 63.13
C PHE A 405 35.71 -8.79 63.75
N LYS A 406 35.43 -7.95 64.77
CA LYS A 406 36.44 -7.12 65.45
C LYS A 406 37.45 -7.91 66.29
N VAL A 407 37.03 -9.04 66.85
CA VAL A 407 37.87 -9.86 67.76
C VAL A 407 38.51 -11.08 67.06
N ARG A 408 37.88 -11.59 65.99
CA ARG A 408 38.22 -12.92 65.43
C ARG A 408 38.68 -12.91 63.97
N CYS A 409 38.34 -11.90 63.17
CA CYS A 409 38.58 -11.95 61.71
C CYS A 409 39.81 -11.13 61.27
N GLY A 410 40.88 -11.81 60.87
CA GLY A 410 42.06 -11.15 60.27
C GLY A 410 41.91 -10.71 58.81
N LYS A 411 40.80 -11.06 58.14
CA LYS A 411 40.52 -10.73 56.72
C LYS A 411 39.38 -9.72 56.53
N LEU A 412 39.05 -8.97 57.58
CA LEU A 412 37.90 -8.06 57.59
C LEU A 412 37.97 -7.01 56.46
N GLU A 413 39.15 -6.41 56.24
CA GLU A 413 39.34 -5.41 55.18
C GLU A 413 39.15 -5.98 53.77
N GLU A 414 39.54 -7.23 53.52
CA GLU A 414 39.35 -7.91 52.24
C GLU A 414 37.86 -8.17 51.98
N ILE A 415 37.13 -8.62 53.00
CA ILE A 415 35.68 -8.82 52.93
C ILE A 415 34.98 -7.49 52.67
N TYR A 416 35.37 -6.42 53.36
CA TYR A 416 34.78 -5.10 53.17
C TYR A 416 35.05 -4.53 51.77
N ARG A 417 36.29 -4.62 51.28
CA ARG A 417 36.64 -4.24 49.90
C ARG A 417 35.83 -5.02 48.87
N PHE A 418 35.68 -6.33 49.06
CA PHE A 418 34.87 -7.16 48.19
C PHE A 418 33.39 -6.74 48.18
N ILE A 419 32.80 -6.51 49.36
CA ILE A 419 31.41 -6.04 49.49
C ILE A 419 31.22 -4.69 48.79
N LYS A 420 32.16 -3.75 48.96
CA LYS A 420 32.10 -2.43 48.30
C LYS A 420 32.13 -2.56 46.78
N MET A 421 33.08 -3.32 46.24
CA MET A 421 33.20 -3.56 44.80
C MET A 421 31.97 -4.30 44.24
N ASP A 422 31.43 -5.27 44.98
CA ASP A 422 30.25 -6.02 44.56
C ASP A 422 28.98 -5.16 44.58
N LYS A 423 28.84 -4.24 45.55
CA LYS A 423 27.78 -3.23 45.57
C LYS A 423 27.86 -2.27 44.38
N GLU A 424 29.04 -1.69 44.13
CA GLU A 424 29.26 -0.76 43.02
C GLU A 424 28.95 -1.44 41.68
N LYS A 425 29.42 -2.68 41.50
CA LYS A 425 29.11 -3.49 40.32
C LYS A 425 27.62 -3.77 40.17
N ASN A 426 26.92 -4.08 41.25
CA ASN A 426 25.48 -4.36 41.22
C ASN A 426 24.65 -3.09 40.94
N GLU A 427 25.03 -1.94 41.48
CA GLU A 427 24.38 -0.67 41.18
C GLU A 427 24.60 -0.24 39.72
N LEU A 428 25.84 -0.37 39.22
CA LEU A 428 26.13 -0.12 37.80
C LEU A 428 25.29 -1.03 36.89
N LYS A 429 25.15 -2.30 37.27
CA LYS A 429 24.31 -3.26 36.54
C LYS A 429 22.84 -2.85 36.54
N LYS A 430 22.28 -2.42 37.67
CA LYS A 430 20.89 -1.94 37.74
C LYS A 430 20.65 -0.73 36.83
N VAL A 431 21.58 0.22 36.80
CA VAL A 431 21.51 1.41 35.95
C VAL A 431 21.57 1.01 34.47
N LEU A 432 22.47 0.09 34.11
CA LEU A 432 22.58 -0.44 32.76
C LEU A 432 21.31 -1.18 32.34
N ASP A 433 20.76 -2.03 33.21
CA ASP A 433 19.50 -2.76 32.97
C ASP A 433 18.31 -1.79 32.84
N ALA A 434 18.31 -0.68 33.56
CA ALA A 434 17.30 0.38 33.42
C ALA A 434 17.43 1.12 32.08
N MET A 435 18.65 1.53 31.69
CA MET A 435 18.89 2.16 30.39
C MET A 435 18.53 1.25 29.22
N VAL A 436 18.89 -0.03 29.28
CA VAL A 436 18.56 -0.99 28.21
C VAL A 436 17.04 -1.11 28.09
N ARG A 437 16.29 -1.22 29.19
CA ARG A 437 14.82 -1.23 29.17
C ARG A 437 14.24 0.04 28.55
N GLU A 438 14.76 1.21 28.93
CA GLU A 438 14.30 2.50 28.42
C GLU A 438 14.59 2.64 26.91
N ILE A 439 15.77 2.21 26.45
CA ILE A 439 16.13 2.18 25.02
C ILE A 439 15.23 1.20 24.25
N SER A 440 14.94 0.03 24.80
CA SER A 440 14.05 -0.95 24.18
C SER A 440 12.62 -0.45 24.08
N ASP A 441 12.09 0.23 25.11
CA ASP A 441 10.75 0.80 25.09
C ASP A 441 10.65 1.98 24.08
N ILE A 442 11.67 2.85 24.02
CA ILE A 442 11.75 3.95 23.04
C ILE A 442 11.87 3.42 21.60
N SER A 443 12.60 2.32 21.40
CA SER A 443 12.74 1.69 20.09
C SER A 443 11.42 1.12 19.59
N PHE A 444 10.58 0.60 20.49
CA PHE A 444 9.25 0.08 20.17
C PHE A 444 8.26 1.18 19.72
N GLU A 445 8.26 2.34 20.38
CA GLU A 445 7.46 3.50 19.94
C GLU A 445 7.94 4.06 18.59
N LYS A 446 9.26 4.14 18.37
CA LYS A 446 9.85 4.58 17.11
C LYS A 446 9.58 3.62 15.96
N VAL A 447 9.55 2.32 16.23
CA VAL A 447 9.18 1.27 15.28
C VAL A 447 7.70 1.37 14.90
N LYS A 448 6.80 1.59 15.86
CA LYS A 448 5.37 1.83 15.59
C LYS A 448 5.15 3.08 14.73
N HIS A 449 5.94 4.12 14.98
CA HIS A 449 5.97 5.32 14.13
C HIS A 449 6.58 5.05 12.74
N PHE A 450 7.65 4.26 12.64
CA PHE A 450 8.25 3.88 11.37
C PHE A 450 7.31 3.00 10.53
N ALA A 451 6.60 2.07 11.16
CA ALA A 451 5.49 1.32 10.56
C ALA A 451 4.41 2.29 10.07
N SER A 452 3.99 3.28 10.87
CA SER A 452 3.03 4.30 10.41
C SER A 452 3.53 5.11 9.21
N CYS A 453 4.84 5.39 9.14
CA CYS A 453 5.49 6.05 8.00
C CYS A 453 5.62 5.13 6.78
N LEU A 454 5.86 3.83 6.97
CA LEU A 454 5.81 2.82 5.91
C LEU A 454 4.39 2.68 5.35
N LYS A 455 3.34 2.92 6.12
CA LYS A 455 1.95 3.04 5.62
C LYS A 455 1.81 4.17 4.61
N MET A 456 2.61 5.23 4.79
CA MET A 456 2.67 6.39 3.91
C MET A 456 3.59 6.15 2.69
N LEU A 457 4.64 5.31 2.84
CA LEU A 457 5.58 4.94 1.78
C LEU A 457 5.13 3.73 0.94
N ALA A 458 4.29 2.83 1.47
CA ALA A 458 3.63 1.77 0.71
C ALA A 458 2.67 2.35 -0.35
N LYS A 459 2.27 3.61 -0.20
CA LYS A 459 1.59 4.39 -1.24
C LYS A 459 2.51 4.79 -2.41
N LYS A 460 3.83 4.71 -2.24
CA LYS A 460 4.88 5.10 -3.21
C LYS A 460 5.55 3.90 -3.93
N GLY A 461 5.19 2.66 -3.61
CA GLY A 461 5.77 1.46 -4.24
C GLY A 461 4.93 0.84 -5.37
N ILE A 462 3.81 1.47 -5.76
CA ILE A 462 3.04 1.07 -6.94
C ILE A 462 3.58 1.89 -8.10
N ASP A 463 4.76 1.51 -8.60
CA ASP A 463 5.24 2.08 -9.86
C ASP A 463 4.61 1.30 -11.02
N GLU A 464 4.09 2.08 -11.98
CA GLU A 464 3.55 1.71 -13.31
C GLU A 464 2.11 1.19 -13.44
N ASN A 465 1.15 2.10 -13.23
CA ASN A 465 -0.27 1.99 -13.62
C ASN A 465 -0.53 1.79 -15.14
N ARG A 466 0.49 1.75 -16.00
CA ARG A 466 0.32 1.62 -17.47
C ARG A 466 0.12 0.17 -17.90
N TYR A 467 0.94 -0.74 -17.39
CA TYR A 467 0.86 -2.17 -17.71
C TYR A 467 -0.43 -2.82 -17.18
N ALA A 468 -0.94 -2.36 -16.04
CA ALA A 468 -2.20 -2.85 -15.48
C ALA A 468 -3.41 -2.43 -16.34
N GLU A 469 -3.40 -1.21 -16.89
CA GLU A 469 -4.44 -0.75 -17.82
C GLU A 469 -4.37 -1.47 -19.16
N ASP A 470 -3.18 -1.63 -19.75
CA ASP A 470 -2.98 -2.38 -20.99
C ASP A 470 -3.44 -3.85 -20.85
N LEU A 471 -3.09 -4.49 -19.74
CA LEU A 471 -3.50 -5.86 -19.41
C LEU A 471 -5.01 -6.00 -19.22
N LYS A 472 -5.64 -4.97 -18.64
CA LYS A 472 -7.09 -4.88 -18.48
C LYS A 472 -7.79 -4.72 -19.83
N GLU A 473 -7.24 -3.92 -20.75
CA GLU A 473 -7.74 -3.82 -22.12
C GLU A 473 -7.62 -5.16 -22.86
N GLU A 474 -6.49 -5.85 -22.75
CA GLU A 474 -6.24 -7.13 -23.41
C GLU A 474 -7.19 -8.23 -22.91
N LEU A 475 -7.41 -8.32 -21.59
CA LEU A 475 -8.41 -9.21 -20.99
C LEU A 475 -9.84 -8.86 -21.43
N SER A 476 -10.13 -7.58 -21.67
CA SER A 476 -11.44 -7.15 -22.18
C SER A 476 -11.70 -7.63 -23.61
N LYS A 477 -10.66 -7.69 -24.47
CA LYS A 477 -10.75 -8.23 -25.84
C LYS A 477 -11.12 -9.71 -25.85
N GLU A 478 -10.62 -10.47 -24.85
CA GLU A 478 -10.97 -11.87 -24.60
C GLU A 478 -12.33 -12.07 -23.90
N GLY A 479 -13.08 -10.97 -23.67
CA GLY A 479 -14.39 -10.99 -23.03
C GLY A 479 -14.35 -11.23 -21.52
N ILE A 480 -13.23 -10.93 -20.86
CA ILE A 480 -13.04 -11.05 -19.42
C ILE A 480 -13.08 -9.66 -18.80
N ASN A 481 -14.18 -9.33 -18.11
CA ASN A 481 -14.32 -8.04 -17.45
C ASN A 481 -13.77 -8.10 -16.02
N VAL A 482 -12.60 -7.50 -15.82
CA VAL A 482 -11.93 -7.35 -14.52
C VAL A 482 -12.17 -5.94 -13.96
N GLU A 483 -12.41 -5.83 -12.65
CA GLU A 483 -12.57 -4.52 -12.02
C GLU A 483 -11.21 -3.86 -11.82
N ASN A 484 -10.25 -4.59 -11.26
CA ASN A 484 -8.91 -4.09 -11.02
C ASN A 484 -7.86 -5.20 -11.15
N ILE A 485 -6.65 -4.81 -11.55
CA ILE A 485 -5.45 -5.64 -11.57
C ILE A 485 -4.35 -4.88 -10.85
N ILE A 486 -3.73 -5.52 -9.86
CA ILE A 486 -2.55 -5.00 -9.19
C ILE A 486 -1.39 -5.91 -9.55
N ILE A 487 -0.33 -5.31 -10.10
CA ILE A 487 0.92 -6.00 -10.43
C ILE A 487 1.90 -5.66 -9.32
N ALA A 488 2.43 -6.67 -8.66
CA ALA A 488 3.50 -6.52 -7.68
C ALA A 488 4.78 -7.15 -8.22
N ASP A 489 5.87 -6.39 -8.21
CA ASP A 489 7.20 -6.94 -8.48
C ASP A 489 7.70 -7.65 -7.22
N GLU A 490 7.84 -8.97 -7.28
CA GLU A 490 8.40 -9.78 -6.19
C GLU A 490 9.92 -10.01 -6.39
N GLY A 491 10.57 -9.23 -7.26
CA GLY A 491 12.01 -9.25 -7.53
C GLY A 491 12.50 -10.41 -8.41
N LYS A 492 11.68 -11.46 -8.60
CA LYS A 492 11.96 -12.64 -9.44
C LYS A 492 10.88 -12.93 -10.49
N GLY A 493 9.89 -12.06 -10.56
CA GLY A 493 8.72 -12.17 -11.42
C GLY A 493 7.59 -11.31 -10.87
N TYR A 494 6.60 -11.07 -11.71
CA TYR A 494 5.43 -10.30 -11.32
C TYR A 494 4.35 -11.23 -10.73
N SER A 495 3.81 -10.87 -9.58
CA SER A 495 2.56 -11.45 -9.09
C SER A 495 1.38 -10.57 -9.48
N TYR A 496 0.30 -11.20 -9.93
CA TYR A 496 -0.87 -10.51 -10.47
C TYR A 496 -2.07 -10.76 -9.56
N TYR A 497 -2.54 -9.70 -8.91
CA TYR A 497 -3.76 -9.72 -8.12
C TYR A 497 -4.91 -9.23 -8.99
N ILE A 498 -5.88 -10.11 -9.25
CA ILE A 498 -7.01 -9.81 -10.12
C ILE A 498 -8.29 -9.81 -9.30
N ILE A 499 -9.02 -8.71 -9.40
CA ILE A 499 -10.31 -8.52 -8.74
C ILE A 499 -11.38 -8.44 -9.82
N LYS A 500 -12.36 -9.33 -9.73
CA LYS A 500 -13.46 -9.37 -10.68
C LYS A 500 -14.79 -9.63 -9.97
N ARG A 501 -15.88 -9.41 -10.71
CA ARG A 501 -17.22 -9.78 -10.26
C ARG A 501 -17.35 -11.29 -10.05
N PRO A 502 -18.28 -11.76 -9.19
CA PRO A 502 -18.53 -13.18 -8.98
C PRO A 502 -18.78 -13.88 -10.32
N CYS A 503 -18.18 -15.06 -10.51
CA CYS A 503 -18.58 -15.92 -11.61
C CYS A 503 -19.88 -16.64 -11.19
N MET A 504 -20.88 -16.68 -12.08
CA MET A 504 -22.11 -17.46 -11.91
C MET A 504 -21.84 -18.97 -12.07
N GLY A 505 -20.85 -19.53 -11.37
CA GLY A 505 -20.47 -20.95 -11.48
C GLY A 505 -19.61 -21.32 -12.70
N ASN A 506 -19.51 -20.49 -13.73
CA ASN A 506 -18.76 -20.78 -14.98
C ASN A 506 -17.23 -20.83 -14.83
N ARG A 507 -16.69 -20.78 -13.60
CA ARG A 507 -15.25 -20.86 -13.28
C ARG A 507 -14.34 -20.04 -14.21
N THR A 508 -14.76 -18.81 -14.53
CA THR A 508 -14.05 -17.93 -15.48
C THR A 508 -12.59 -17.68 -15.09
N CYS A 509 -12.28 -17.74 -13.79
CA CYS A 509 -10.91 -17.70 -13.28
C CYS A 509 -10.04 -18.85 -13.81
N GLU A 510 -10.48 -20.10 -13.69
CA GLU A 510 -9.72 -21.26 -14.16
C GLU A 510 -9.77 -21.43 -15.68
N VAL A 511 -10.93 -21.20 -16.29
CA VAL A 511 -11.14 -21.58 -17.71
C VAL A 511 -10.64 -20.52 -18.68
N LYS A 512 -10.67 -19.25 -18.31
CA LYS A 512 -10.31 -18.14 -19.21
C LYS A 512 -9.11 -17.34 -18.73
N ILE A 513 -9.09 -16.97 -17.46
CA ILE A 513 -8.00 -16.14 -16.93
C ILE A 513 -6.70 -16.95 -16.86
N MET A 514 -6.73 -18.16 -16.32
CA MET A 514 -5.50 -18.97 -16.20
C MET A 514 -4.81 -19.22 -17.55
N PRO A 515 -5.50 -19.72 -18.61
CA PRO A 515 -4.84 -19.98 -19.89
C PRO A 515 -4.35 -18.72 -20.60
N PHE A 516 -5.02 -17.58 -20.39
CA PHE A 516 -4.56 -16.29 -20.90
C PHE A 516 -3.19 -15.92 -20.30
N PHE A 517 -3.04 -16.06 -18.98
CA PHE A 517 -1.76 -15.76 -18.31
C PHE A 517 -0.66 -16.77 -18.67
N GLU A 518 -1.00 -18.06 -18.82
CA GLU A 518 -0.05 -19.09 -19.24
C GLU A 518 0.50 -18.87 -20.66
N ASN A 519 -0.36 -18.39 -21.58
CA ASN A 519 0.02 -18.17 -22.97
C ASN A 519 0.72 -16.82 -23.20
N ALA A 520 0.30 -15.76 -22.49
CA ALA A 520 0.73 -14.40 -22.79
C ALA A 520 1.88 -13.89 -21.90
N PHE A 521 2.02 -14.37 -20.65
CA PHE A 521 2.92 -13.73 -19.68
C PHE A 521 3.86 -14.69 -18.96
N ILE A 522 3.39 -15.82 -18.43
CA ILE A 522 4.19 -16.74 -17.62
C ILE A 522 3.97 -18.18 -18.08
N LYS A 523 4.99 -18.80 -18.68
CA LYS A 523 4.96 -20.26 -18.92
C LYS A 523 4.99 -21.00 -17.59
N GLY A 524 3.85 -21.59 -17.21
CA GLY A 524 3.66 -22.26 -15.93
C GLY A 524 3.50 -21.26 -14.81
N ALA A 525 2.26 -20.88 -14.54
CA ALA A 525 1.85 -20.11 -13.37
C ALA A 525 0.96 -20.97 -12.47
N ASP A 526 0.81 -20.61 -11.20
CA ASP A 526 -0.20 -21.16 -10.30
C ASP A 526 -1.23 -20.08 -9.95
N MET A 527 -2.50 -20.47 -9.81
CA MET A 527 -3.58 -19.59 -9.39
C MET A 527 -4.01 -19.89 -7.95
N LEU A 528 -3.81 -18.92 -7.07
CA LEU A 528 -4.34 -18.93 -5.71
C LEU A 528 -5.67 -18.19 -5.66
N LYS A 529 -6.72 -18.88 -5.19
CA LYS A 529 -8.04 -18.27 -4.97
C LYS A 529 -8.11 -17.69 -3.57
N VAL A 530 -7.80 -16.40 -3.44
CA VAL A 530 -7.84 -15.67 -2.18
C VAL A 530 -9.28 -15.59 -1.64
N ASP A 531 -10.23 -15.19 -2.49
CA ASP A 531 -11.64 -15.13 -2.12
C ASP A 531 -12.52 -15.56 -3.29
N CYS A 532 -13.36 -16.58 -3.07
CA CYS A 532 -14.37 -17.01 -4.04
C CYS A 532 -15.77 -16.75 -3.48
N PRO A 533 -16.57 -15.83 -4.07
CA PRO A 533 -17.95 -15.55 -3.66
C PRO A 533 -18.83 -16.78 -3.47
N LEU A 534 -18.64 -17.81 -4.29
CA LEU A 534 -19.38 -19.07 -4.19
C LEU A 534 -19.05 -19.88 -2.93
N ARG A 535 -17.91 -19.63 -2.28
CA ARG A 535 -17.48 -20.27 -1.03
C ARG A 535 -17.62 -19.35 0.17
N SER A 536 -17.28 -18.06 0.01
CA SER A 536 -17.19 -17.11 1.12
C SER A 536 -18.39 -16.18 1.27
N GLY A 537 -19.33 -16.14 0.30
CA GLY A 537 -20.49 -15.24 0.32
C GLY A 537 -20.15 -13.75 0.09
N LYS A 538 -18.88 -13.42 -0.17
CA LYS A 538 -18.42 -12.05 -0.44
C LYS A 538 -18.86 -11.57 -1.82
N GLU A 539 -18.92 -10.26 -2.02
CA GLU A 539 -19.38 -9.64 -3.28
C GLU A 539 -18.39 -9.74 -4.45
N LYS A 540 -17.11 -10.06 -4.20
CA LYS A 540 -16.05 -10.02 -5.21
C LYS A 540 -15.20 -11.28 -5.23
N CYS A 541 -14.77 -11.68 -6.42
CA CYS A 541 -13.84 -12.78 -6.64
C CYS A 541 -12.42 -12.22 -6.73
N ARG A 542 -11.52 -12.69 -5.86
CA ARG A 542 -10.13 -12.27 -5.76
C ARG A 542 -9.23 -13.46 -6.01
N ILE A 543 -8.32 -13.32 -6.98
CA ILE A 543 -7.36 -14.34 -7.36
C ILE A 543 -5.97 -13.72 -7.42
N LYS A 544 -4.95 -14.47 -6.99
CA LYS A 544 -3.54 -14.15 -7.14
C LYS A 544 -2.94 -15.15 -8.12
N ILE A 545 -2.26 -14.67 -9.15
CA ILE A 545 -1.48 -15.51 -10.08
C ILE A 545 -0.02 -15.30 -9.73
N VAL A 546 0.68 -16.40 -9.49
CA VAL A 546 2.11 -16.44 -9.16
C VAL A 546 2.85 -17.33 -10.16
N PRO A 547 4.16 -17.08 -10.39
CA PRO A 547 5.00 -18.04 -11.11
C PRO A 547 4.92 -19.43 -10.45
N ARG A 548 4.86 -20.49 -11.26
CA ARG A 548 4.74 -21.86 -10.75
C ARG A 548 6.08 -22.35 -10.19
N SER A 549 6.04 -22.99 -9.04
CA SER A 549 7.17 -23.74 -8.50
C SER A 549 7.16 -25.16 -9.06
N PHE A 550 8.15 -25.50 -9.89
CA PHE A 550 8.27 -26.83 -10.51
C PHE A 550 8.96 -27.84 -9.59
N LEU A 551 9.66 -27.35 -8.58
CA LEU A 551 10.37 -28.17 -7.60
C LEU A 551 9.70 -28.08 -6.23
N SER A 552 10.02 -29.07 -5.40
CA SER A 552 9.73 -29.09 -3.97
C SER A 552 10.94 -29.70 -3.26
N VAL A 553 10.95 -29.64 -1.94
CA VAL A 553 12.03 -30.21 -1.12
C VAL A 553 11.40 -31.10 -0.05
N ALA A 554 11.89 -32.32 0.08
CA ALA A 554 11.61 -33.20 1.21
C ALA A 554 12.83 -33.20 2.14
N VAL A 555 12.60 -33.03 3.45
CA VAL A 555 13.69 -32.86 4.42
C VAL A 555 13.77 -34.06 5.36
N GLY A 556 15.00 -34.38 5.76
CA GLY A 556 15.31 -35.27 6.88
C GLY A 556 16.29 -34.58 7.82
N TYR A 557 16.08 -34.71 9.12
CA TYR A 557 16.92 -34.11 10.16
C TYR A 557 17.17 -35.11 11.27
N VAL A 558 18.42 -35.18 11.72
CA VAL A 558 18.80 -35.95 12.91
C VAL A 558 19.80 -35.14 13.71
N ASN A 559 19.61 -35.12 15.04
CA ASN A 559 20.59 -34.59 15.97
C ASN A 559 20.88 -35.59 17.10
N ILE A 560 22.10 -35.53 17.63
CA ILE A 560 22.54 -36.28 18.82
C ILE A 560 23.31 -35.33 19.74
N PRO A 561 22.98 -35.28 21.04
CA PRO A 561 23.74 -34.50 21.99
C PRO A 561 25.10 -35.14 22.29
N LYS A 562 26.05 -34.29 22.67
CA LYS A 562 27.32 -34.66 23.29
C LYS A 562 27.12 -35.60 24.47
N GLU A 563 28.08 -36.49 24.70
CA GLU A 563 28.04 -37.44 25.81
C GLU A 563 27.89 -36.73 27.17
N GLY A 564 26.90 -37.12 27.96
CA GLY A 564 26.60 -36.52 29.27
C GLY A 564 25.68 -35.29 29.23
N ALA A 565 25.31 -34.78 28.05
CA ALA A 565 24.33 -33.70 27.91
C ALA A 565 22.92 -34.25 27.61
N SER A 566 21.89 -33.62 28.20
CA SER A 566 20.48 -33.99 27.95
C SER A 566 19.92 -33.40 26.64
N PHE A 567 20.53 -32.34 26.14
CA PHE A 567 20.09 -31.60 24.96
C PHE A 567 21.30 -31.23 24.09
N SER A 568 21.10 -31.24 22.77
CA SER A 568 22.11 -30.81 21.81
C SER A 568 22.08 -29.28 21.67
N GLY A 569 23.24 -28.66 21.57
CA GLY A 569 23.44 -27.26 21.24
C GLY A 569 23.16 -26.92 19.77
N ASP A 570 23.10 -27.93 18.89
CA ASP A 570 22.82 -27.77 17.47
C ASP A 570 21.32 -27.71 17.18
N SER A 571 20.92 -26.73 16.38
CA SER A 571 19.53 -26.55 15.93
C SER A 571 19.42 -26.44 14.41
N ALA A 572 18.24 -26.75 13.89
CA ALA A 572 17.91 -26.63 12.46
C ALA A 572 16.53 -25.99 12.25
N THR A 573 16.37 -25.24 11.16
CA THR A 573 15.06 -24.82 10.64
C THR A 573 14.99 -25.07 9.14
N PHE A 574 13.79 -25.32 8.63
CA PHE A 574 13.51 -25.48 7.22
C PHE A 574 12.05 -25.09 6.92
N PHE A 575 11.86 -24.24 5.92
CA PHE A 575 10.54 -23.70 5.60
C PHE A 575 10.45 -23.23 4.13
N GLU A 576 9.24 -23.20 3.59
CA GLU A 576 8.93 -22.67 2.25
C GLU A 576 8.22 -21.32 2.40
N THR A 577 8.71 -20.28 1.73
CA THR A 577 8.06 -18.97 1.70
C THR A 577 6.95 -18.92 0.67
N VAL A 578 6.01 -17.99 0.84
CA VAL A 578 4.89 -17.75 -0.10
C VAL A 578 5.37 -17.44 -1.53
N GLY A 579 6.59 -16.91 -1.68
CA GLY A 579 7.22 -16.61 -2.96
C GLY A 579 7.85 -17.83 -3.67
N GLY A 580 7.63 -19.05 -3.19
CA GLY A 580 8.16 -20.28 -3.80
C GLY A 580 9.65 -20.48 -3.57
N GLN A 581 10.16 -20.06 -2.42
CA GLN A 581 11.55 -20.21 -2.01
C GLN A 581 11.63 -21.17 -0.84
N TYR A 582 12.63 -22.04 -0.81
CA TYR A 582 12.84 -23.00 0.26
C TYR A 582 14.12 -22.67 1.01
N TYR A 583 14.06 -22.60 2.33
CA TYR A 583 15.19 -22.34 3.20
C TYR A 583 15.49 -23.58 4.04
N MET A 584 16.77 -23.84 4.24
CA MET A 584 17.30 -24.81 5.20
C MET A 584 18.44 -24.11 5.93
N ALA A 585 18.45 -24.16 7.26
CA ALA A 585 19.52 -23.56 8.04
C ALA A 585 19.93 -24.44 9.22
N LEU A 586 21.23 -24.47 9.50
CA LEU A 586 21.83 -25.08 10.69
C LEU A 586 22.54 -24.01 11.50
N SER A 587 22.43 -24.11 12.82
CA SER A 587 23.18 -23.27 13.76
C SER A 587 23.72 -24.11 14.90
N ASP A 588 25.03 -24.03 15.11
CA ASP A 588 25.69 -24.52 16.32
C ASP A 588 25.87 -23.34 17.29
N GLY A 589 25.29 -23.49 18.48
CA GLY A 589 25.36 -22.52 19.55
C GLY A 589 26.53 -22.82 20.48
N MET A 590 27.43 -21.85 20.67
CA MET A 590 28.55 -22.05 21.59
C MET A 590 28.09 -22.37 23.02
N GLY A 591 28.64 -23.45 23.60
CA GLY A 591 28.39 -23.89 24.98
C GLY A 591 28.09 -25.39 25.05
N VAL A 592 27.43 -25.83 26.12
CA VAL A 592 26.94 -27.22 26.25
C VAL A 592 25.53 -27.21 26.84
N GLY A 593 24.67 -28.06 26.31
CA GLY A 593 23.33 -28.30 26.84
C GLY A 593 22.34 -27.16 26.56
N GLU A 594 21.40 -26.95 27.47
CA GLU A 594 20.23 -26.08 27.26
C GLU A 594 20.58 -24.62 26.90
N LYS A 595 21.71 -24.09 27.39
CA LYS A 595 22.15 -22.73 27.05
C LYS A 595 22.59 -22.59 25.59
N ALA A 596 23.36 -23.56 25.09
CA ALA A 596 23.79 -23.61 23.70
C ALA A 596 22.59 -23.76 22.77
N ARG A 597 21.68 -24.67 23.12
CA ARG A 597 20.42 -24.88 22.40
C ARG A 597 19.58 -23.61 22.32
N ASN A 598 19.40 -22.93 23.45
CA ASN A 598 18.63 -21.68 23.49
C ASN A 598 19.26 -20.58 22.63
N HIS A 599 20.58 -20.56 22.46
CA HIS A 599 21.24 -19.63 21.53
C HIS A 599 20.97 -20.01 20.07
N SER A 600 21.20 -21.26 19.69
CA SER A 600 21.01 -21.70 18.29
C SER A 600 19.55 -21.64 17.85
N GLU A 601 18.59 -22.06 18.69
CA GLU A 601 17.15 -21.95 18.40
C GLU A 601 16.71 -20.49 18.20
N LYS A 602 17.20 -19.56 19.05
CA LYS A 602 16.88 -18.13 18.92
C LYS A 602 17.46 -17.54 17.65
N THR A 603 18.71 -17.86 17.30
CA THR A 603 19.34 -17.42 16.06
C THR A 603 18.49 -17.82 14.85
N LEU A 604 18.05 -19.07 14.81
CA LEU A 604 17.23 -19.60 13.71
C LEU A 604 15.83 -18.99 13.68
N LEU A 605 15.20 -18.79 14.84
CA LEU A 605 13.88 -18.17 14.93
C LEU A 605 13.88 -16.71 14.43
N ILE A 606 14.93 -15.95 14.77
CA ILE A 606 15.10 -14.57 14.27
C ILE A 606 15.27 -14.57 12.76
N PHE A 607 16.12 -15.46 12.26
CA PHE A 607 16.36 -15.61 10.83
C PHE A 607 15.06 -15.95 10.08
N GLU A 608 14.31 -16.93 10.55
CA GLU A 608 13.02 -17.35 9.97
C GLU A 608 12.05 -16.18 9.92
N ASN A 609 11.82 -15.50 11.03
CA ASN A 609 10.93 -14.33 11.12
C ASN A 609 11.33 -13.21 10.13
N LEU A 610 12.63 -12.92 10.00
CA LEU A 610 13.14 -11.92 9.06
C LEU A 610 12.85 -12.30 7.61
N ILE A 611 13.09 -13.56 7.23
CA ILE A 611 12.84 -14.04 5.88
C ILE A 611 11.34 -14.07 5.58
N GLU A 612 10.51 -14.57 6.51
CA GLU A 612 9.05 -14.58 6.35
C GLU A 612 8.46 -13.16 6.23
N SER A 613 9.07 -12.18 6.90
CA SER A 613 8.71 -10.76 6.75
C SER A 613 9.13 -10.13 5.42
N GLY A 614 9.76 -10.89 4.53
CA GLY A 614 10.17 -10.44 3.21
C GLY A 614 11.50 -9.68 3.18
N TYR A 615 12.32 -9.74 4.25
CA TYR A 615 13.67 -9.20 4.17
C TYR A 615 14.53 -10.04 3.22
N GLY A 616 15.35 -9.35 2.42
CA GLY A 616 16.36 -10.03 1.61
C GLY A 616 17.35 -10.80 2.50
N LEU A 617 17.83 -11.95 2.02
CA LEU A 617 18.75 -12.83 2.76
C LEU A 617 19.97 -12.09 3.34
N GLU A 618 20.52 -11.15 2.58
CA GLU A 618 21.66 -10.33 3.00
C GLU A 618 21.33 -9.40 4.17
N ASP A 619 20.20 -8.72 4.10
CA ASP A 619 19.75 -7.82 5.15
C ASP A 619 19.37 -8.61 6.40
N ALA A 620 18.74 -9.78 6.23
CA ALA A 620 18.39 -10.68 7.33
C ALA A 620 19.64 -11.13 8.10
N ILE A 621 20.70 -11.55 7.41
CA ILE A 621 21.98 -11.93 8.04
C ILE A 621 22.63 -10.74 8.75
N ARG A 622 22.59 -9.55 8.16
CA ARG A 622 23.16 -8.34 8.76
C ARG A 622 22.43 -7.95 10.05
N ILE A 623 21.10 -7.97 10.04
CA ILE A 623 20.27 -7.67 11.22
C ILE A 623 20.49 -8.72 12.30
N LEU A 624 20.52 -10.01 11.93
CA LEU A 624 20.81 -11.11 12.85
C LEU A 624 22.17 -10.95 13.51
N ASN A 625 23.22 -10.60 12.76
CA ASN A 625 24.55 -10.34 13.28
C ASN A 625 24.56 -9.25 14.35
N SER A 626 23.90 -8.12 14.08
CA SER A 626 23.76 -7.04 15.06
C SER A 626 22.94 -7.44 16.28
N ALA A 627 21.88 -8.24 16.12
CA ALA A 627 21.08 -8.73 17.25
C ALA A 627 21.89 -9.66 18.16
N MET A 628 22.67 -10.58 17.57
CA MET A 628 23.52 -11.52 18.33
C MET A 628 24.67 -10.82 19.08
N GLN A 629 25.26 -9.77 18.50
CA GLN A 629 26.25 -8.93 19.19
C GLN A 629 25.69 -8.31 20.48
N VAL A 630 24.45 -7.81 20.43
CA VAL A 630 23.81 -7.18 21.59
C VAL A 630 23.50 -8.22 22.67
N TYR A 631 22.96 -9.38 22.27
CA TYR A 631 22.69 -10.49 23.20
C TYR A 631 23.97 -10.99 23.89
N GLY A 632 25.11 -10.89 23.21
CA GLY A 632 26.43 -11.27 23.70
C GLY A 632 27.18 -10.26 24.56
N SER A 633 26.48 -9.29 25.15
CA SER A 633 27.03 -8.32 26.12
C SER A 633 27.48 -8.99 27.43
N GLY A 634 28.54 -9.78 27.31
CA GLY A 634 29.15 -10.68 28.28
C GLY A 634 30.39 -11.40 27.73
N GLY A 635 30.61 -11.38 26.42
CA GLY A 635 31.88 -11.76 25.76
C GLY A 635 31.87 -13.08 24.99
N ASP A 636 30.86 -13.95 25.16
CA ASP A 636 30.99 -15.38 24.79
C ASP A 636 29.80 -16.00 24.01
N SER A 637 28.95 -15.22 23.32
CA SER A 637 27.81 -15.81 22.58
C SER A 637 27.86 -15.51 21.08
N PHE A 638 28.56 -16.39 20.36
CA PHE A 638 28.51 -16.48 18.90
C PHE A 638 27.84 -17.80 18.51
N SER A 639 27.22 -17.83 17.33
CA SER A 639 26.69 -19.06 16.76
C SER A 639 27.11 -19.16 15.30
N THR A 640 27.42 -20.38 14.86
CA THR A 640 27.61 -20.63 13.44
C THR A 640 26.26 -20.56 12.73
N LEU A 641 26.27 -20.21 11.45
CA LEU A 641 25.08 -20.24 10.61
C LEU A 641 25.44 -20.76 9.22
N ASP A 642 24.86 -21.89 8.85
CA ASP A 642 24.90 -22.45 7.50
C ASP A 642 23.49 -22.33 6.92
N ILE A 643 23.32 -21.60 5.81
CA ILE A 643 22.01 -21.43 5.16
C ILE A 643 22.10 -21.95 3.74
N THR A 644 21.14 -22.78 3.35
CA THR A 644 20.84 -23.08 1.96
C THR A 644 19.49 -22.46 1.59
N PHE A 645 19.54 -21.54 0.63
CA PHE A 645 18.38 -21.00 -0.06
C PHE A 645 18.17 -21.75 -1.38
N ILE A 646 16.95 -22.13 -1.73
CA ILE A 646 16.60 -22.78 -3.00
C ILE A 646 15.41 -22.07 -3.63
N ASP A 647 15.57 -21.59 -4.86
CA ASP A 647 14.48 -21.13 -5.70
C ASP A 647 13.77 -22.34 -6.34
N LEU A 648 12.53 -22.61 -5.92
CA LEU A 648 11.76 -23.77 -6.39
C LEU A 648 11.26 -23.63 -7.84
N SER A 649 11.31 -22.42 -8.42
CA SER A 649 10.94 -22.18 -9.81
C SER A 649 12.09 -22.46 -10.77
N SER A 650 13.31 -22.01 -10.43
CA SER A 650 14.48 -22.11 -11.30
C SER A 650 15.43 -23.26 -10.97
N GLY A 651 15.34 -23.80 -9.75
CA GLY A 651 16.31 -24.75 -9.18
C GLY A 651 17.63 -24.11 -8.78
N MET A 652 17.75 -22.78 -8.79
CA MET A 652 18.97 -22.11 -8.32
C MET A 652 19.02 -22.10 -6.80
N ALA A 653 20.10 -22.65 -6.25
CA ALA A 653 20.40 -22.64 -4.84
C ALA A 653 21.59 -21.72 -4.52
N GLU A 654 21.48 -21.02 -3.39
CA GLU A 654 22.55 -20.20 -2.82
C GLU A 654 22.90 -20.73 -1.44
N PHE A 655 24.17 -21.06 -1.25
CA PHE A 655 24.73 -21.56 0.01
C PHE A 655 25.47 -20.42 0.66
N VAL A 656 25.11 -20.10 1.90
CA VAL A 656 25.64 -18.98 2.67
C VAL A 656 26.23 -19.50 3.96
N LYS A 657 27.54 -19.32 4.12
CA LYS A 657 28.30 -19.86 5.25
C LYS A 657 28.83 -18.74 6.13
N ALA A 658 28.58 -18.84 7.44
CA ALA A 658 29.12 -17.98 8.49
C ALA A 658 29.60 -18.85 9.67
N GLY A 659 30.91 -19.15 9.72
CA GLY A 659 31.51 -19.99 10.77
C GLY A 659 31.20 -21.49 10.68
N ALA A 660 30.53 -21.96 9.61
CA ALA A 660 30.12 -23.35 9.47
C ALA A 660 31.05 -24.20 8.58
N VAL A 661 31.03 -25.51 8.76
CA VAL A 661 31.75 -26.50 7.93
C VAL A 661 31.15 -26.66 6.53
N SER A 662 31.81 -27.45 5.67
CA SER A 662 31.40 -27.68 4.28
C SER A 662 30.02 -28.37 4.19
N SER A 663 29.20 -27.94 3.22
CA SER A 663 27.97 -28.66 2.82
C SER A 663 28.26 -29.52 1.59
N PHE A 664 27.38 -30.47 1.28
CA PHE A 664 27.57 -31.40 0.17
C PHE A 664 26.34 -31.47 -0.72
N ILE A 665 26.55 -31.64 -2.03
CA ILE A 665 25.48 -31.97 -2.99
C ILE A 665 25.75 -33.37 -3.51
N LYS A 666 24.82 -34.30 -3.28
CA LYS A 666 24.85 -35.63 -3.90
C LYS A 666 23.95 -35.63 -5.14
N ARG A 667 24.55 -35.95 -6.28
CA ARG A 667 23.85 -36.18 -7.56
C ARG A 667 24.14 -37.59 -8.03
N LYS A 668 23.14 -38.48 -7.92
CA LYS A 668 23.31 -39.93 -8.16
C LYS A 668 24.44 -40.48 -7.27
N ASP A 669 25.53 -40.94 -7.86
CA ASP A 669 26.68 -41.52 -7.16
C ASP A 669 27.84 -40.53 -6.95
N LYS A 670 27.71 -39.28 -7.41
CA LYS A 670 28.76 -38.26 -7.25
C LYS A 670 28.39 -37.29 -6.14
N VAL A 671 29.37 -36.95 -5.31
CA VAL A 671 29.21 -35.95 -4.24
C VAL A 671 30.16 -34.77 -4.51
N GLU A 672 29.60 -33.58 -4.49
CA GLU A 672 30.34 -32.32 -4.58
C GLU A 672 30.41 -31.67 -3.18
N SER A 673 31.60 -31.25 -2.75
CA SER A 673 31.81 -30.48 -1.50
C SER A 673 31.76 -28.98 -1.79
N LEU A 674 31.02 -28.23 -0.96
CA LEU A 674 30.86 -26.79 -1.02
C LEU A 674 31.58 -26.16 0.18
N ARG A 675 32.84 -25.79 -0.04
CA ARG A 675 33.71 -25.18 0.97
C ARG A 675 33.50 -23.67 1.06
N GLY A 676 33.41 -23.12 2.26
CA GLY A 676 33.42 -21.68 2.50
C GLY A 676 34.01 -21.36 3.87
N SER A 677 34.90 -20.37 3.94
CA SER A 677 35.44 -19.88 5.21
C SER A 677 34.96 -18.45 5.46
N ALA A 678 34.21 -18.26 6.53
CA ALA A 678 33.74 -16.96 7.02
C ALA A 678 33.67 -17.01 8.54
N LEU A 679 33.72 -15.85 9.20
CA LEU A 679 33.61 -15.77 10.66
C LEU A 679 32.17 -16.09 11.13
N PRO A 680 31.99 -16.67 12.35
CA PRO A 680 30.68 -16.89 12.95
C PRO A 680 29.91 -15.59 13.18
N ILE A 681 28.59 -15.71 13.29
CA ILE A 681 27.71 -14.56 13.50
C ILE A 681 27.84 -14.06 14.95
N GLY A 682 27.93 -12.73 15.08
CA GLY A 682 28.04 -11.98 16.31
C GLY A 682 29.47 -11.47 16.60
N VAL A 683 30.51 -11.93 15.90
CA VAL A 683 31.91 -11.67 16.27
C VAL A 683 32.38 -10.23 15.97
N MET A 684 32.03 -9.69 14.81
CA MET A 684 32.43 -8.34 14.36
C MET A 684 31.36 -7.72 13.44
N ASP A 685 31.41 -6.39 13.28
CA ASP A 685 30.60 -5.66 12.31
C ASP A 685 31.06 -5.94 10.87
N GLY A 686 30.10 -6.15 9.97
CA GLY A 686 30.37 -6.31 8.53
C GLY A 686 30.81 -7.71 8.09
N ILE A 687 30.17 -8.78 8.59
CA ILE A 687 30.40 -10.13 8.05
C ILE A 687 29.93 -10.17 6.59
N ASN A 688 30.85 -10.45 5.67
CA ASN A 688 30.53 -10.82 4.30
C ASN A 688 30.53 -12.36 4.21
N PRO A 689 29.36 -13.02 4.33
CA PRO A 689 29.33 -14.47 4.29
C PRO A 689 29.72 -14.98 2.90
N VAL A 690 30.38 -16.15 2.85
CA VAL A 690 30.74 -16.78 1.57
C VAL A 690 29.46 -17.28 0.91
N ARG A 691 29.27 -16.92 -0.37
CA ARG A 691 28.11 -17.29 -1.18
C ARG A 691 28.52 -18.18 -2.32
N ILE A 692 27.88 -19.34 -2.43
CA ILE A 692 28.12 -20.30 -3.51
C ILE A 692 26.79 -20.54 -4.21
N ARG A 693 26.73 -20.34 -5.53
CA ARG A 693 25.52 -20.57 -6.32
C ARG A 693 25.65 -21.86 -7.12
N LYS A 694 24.63 -22.72 -7.04
CA LYS A 694 24.55 -23.99 -7.78
C LYS A 694 23.15 -24.20 -8.33
N LYS A 695 23.06 -24.85 -9.49
CA LYS A 695 21.77 -25.28 -10.04
C LYS A 695 21.48 -26.71 -9.62
N LEU A 696 20.45 -26.88 -8.80
CA LEU A 696 19.91 -28.17 -8.37
C LEU A 696 18.97 -28.72 -9.44
N MET A 697 18.97 -30.03 -9.56
CA MET A 697 18.12 -30.81 -10.45
C MET A 697 17.22 -31.74 -9.60
N PRO A 698 16.09 -32.21 -10.15
CA PRO A 698 15.32 -33.25 -9.49
C PRO A 698 16.20 -34.46 -9.12
N GLN A 699 15.98 -34.98 -7.92
CA GLN A 699 16.74 -36.04 -7.24
C GLN A 699 18.12 -35.65 -6.69
N ASP A 700 18.53 -34.38 -6.77
CA ASP A 700 19.70 -33.93 -6.02
C ASP A 700 19.38 -33.89 -4.52
N MET A 701 20.34 -34.33 -3.70
CA MET A 701 20.29 -34.18 -2.25
C MET A 701 21.30 -33.12 -1.82
N VAL A 702 20.84 -32.14 -1.06
CA VAL A 702 21.68 -31.22 -0.31
C VAL A 702 21.88 -31.79 1.09
N ILE A 703 23.13 -31.85 1.56
CA ILE A 703 23.50 -32.34 2.89
C ILE A 703 24.26 -31.24 3.62
N MET A 704 23.75 -30.84 4.78
CA MET A 704 24.36 -29.88 5.68
C MET A 704 24.67 -30.60 7.00
N VAL A 705 25.82 -30.28 7.60
CA VAL A 705 26.28 -30.91 8.84
C VAL A 705 26.93 -29.87 9.75
N THR A 706 26.91 -30.12 11.05
CA THR A 706 27.70 -29.36 12.03
C THR A 706 29.11 -29.91 12.14
N ASP A 707 30.01 -29.14 12.74
CA ASP A 707 31.42 -29.49 12.92
C ASP A 707 31.61 -30.77 13.73
N GLY A 708 30.77 -31.03 14.75
CA GLY A 708 30.83 -32.25 15.54
C GLY A 708 30.66 -33.53 14.72
N VAL A 709 29.96 -33.50 13.58
CA VAL A 709 29.87 -34.63 12.64
C VAL A 709 31.21 -34.83 11.92
N MET A 710 31.80 -33.76 11.41
CA MET A 710 33.07 -33.79 10.69
C MET A 710 34.23 -34.17 11.60
N ASP A 711 34.22 -33.69 12.85
CA ASP A 711 35.28 -33.95 13.81
C ASP A 711 35.26 -35.35 14.41
N SER A 712 34.09 -35.99 14.45
CA SER A 712 33.92 -37.38 14.88
C SER A 712 34.50 -38.41 13.89
N ILE A 713 34.82 -38.00 12.65
CA ILE A 713 35.38 -38.91 11.64
C ILE A 713 36.86 -39.14 11.92
N LYS A 714 37.21 -40.34 12.40
CA LYS A 714 38.61 -40.79 12.52
C LYS A 714 39.23 -40.95 11.12
N SER A 715 40.19 -40.11 10.74
CA SER A 715 40.94 -40.20 9.49
C SER A 715 42.39 -39.75 9.69
N GLU A 716 43.36 -40.49 9.13
CA GLU A 716 44.78 -40.06 9.04
C GLU A 716 45.02 -39.09 7.86
N GLY A 717 44.03 -38.94 6.95
CA GLY A 717 44.04 -38.01 5.81
C GLY A 717 42.85 -37.04 5.83
N ASP A 718 42.47 -36.46 4.67
CA ASP A 718 41.39 -35.47 4.57
C ASP A 718 40.03 -36.05 5.07
N LYS A 719 39.54 -35.52 6.20
CA LYS A 719 38.27 -35.93 6.81
C LYS A 719 37.09 -35.75 5.85
N GLU A 720 37.11 -34.70 5.01
CA GLU A 720 36.07 -34.47 4.00
C GLU A 720 36.03 -35.57 2.94
N GLU A 721 37.18 -36.05 2.48
CA GLU A 721 37.23 -37.10 1.45
C GLU A 721 36.67 -38.42 1.98
N LYS A 722 36.94 -38.73 3.26
CA LYS A 722 36.34 -39.89 3.92
C LYS A 722 34.82 -39.72 4.09
N PHE A 723 34.36 -38.53 4.43
CA PHE A 723 32.93 -38.24 4.53
C PHE A 723 32.20 -38.34 3.19
N ILE A 724 32.82 -37.85 2.11
CA ILE A 724 32.32 -38.02 0.74
C ILE A 724 32.10 -39.50 0.43
N LYS A 725 33.08 -40.38 0.73
CA LYS A 725 32.95 -41.83 0.54
C LYS A 725 31.81 -42.44 1.35
N ILE A 726 31.54 -41.93 2.56
CA ILE A 726 30.38 -42.33 3.37
C ILE A 726 29.08 -41.97 2.64
N ILE A 727 28.93 -40.72 2.18
CA ILE A 727 27.74 -40.23 1.45
C ILE A 727 27.51 -41.04 0.16
N GLU A 728 28.56 -41.30 -0.62
CA GLU A 728 28.50 -42.09 -1.86
C GLU A 728 28.04 -43.53 -1.62
N SER A 729 28.45 -44.14 -0.51
CA SER A 729 28.12 -45.53 -0.19
C SER A 729 26.66 -45.76 0.21
N ILE A 730 25.91 -44.71 0.56
CA ILE A 730 24.52 -44.83 1.03
C ILE A 730 23.57 -44.81 -0.16
N LYS A 731 22.75 -45.85 -0.31
CA LYS A 731 21.73 -45.95 -1.36
C LYS A 731 20.33 -45.90 -0.73
N THR A 732 19.77 -44.70 -0.64
CA THR A 732 18.35 -44.46 -0.36
C THR A 732 17.95 -43.11 -0.96
N THR A 733 16.67 -42.96 -1.28
CA THR A 733 16.06 -41.71 -1.72
C THR A 733 15.28 -41.03 -0.61
N ASN A 734 15.09 -41.67 0.55
CA ASN A 734 14.42 -41.06 1.69
C ASN A 734 15.44 -40.17 2.46
N PRO A 735 15.21 -38.85 2.58
CA PRO A 735 16.17 -37.94 3.19
C PRO A 735 16.37 -38.19 4.70
N GLN A 736 15.33 -38.62 5.43
CA GLN A 736 15.43 -38.97 6.84
C GLN A 736 16.28 -40.23 7.05
N GLU A 737 15.97 -41.29 6.31
CA GLU A 737 16.76 -42.53 6.35
C GLU A 737 18.21 -42.28 5.89
N PHE A 738 18.42 -41.35 4.96
CA PHE A 738 19.74 -40.94 4.50
C PHE A 738 20.55 -40.30 5.65
N ALA A 739 19.96 -39.34 6.36
CA ALA A 739 20.58 -38.67 7.51
C ALA A 739 20.92 -39.67 8.63
N GLU A 740 20.00 -40.56 8.99
CA GLU A 740 20.21 -41.60 10.00
C GLU A 740 21.34 -42.58 9.63
N LYS A 741 21.44 -42.97 8.36
CA LYS A 741 22.52 -43.84 7.87
C LYS A 741 23.87 -43.14 7.87
N ILE A 742 23.93 -41.84 7.55
CA ILE A 742 25.18 -41.07 7.67
C ILE A 742 25.62 -41.08 9.12
N LEU A 743 24.73 -40.71 10.03
CA LEU A 743 25.03 -40.65 11.46
C LEU A 743 25.51 -41.99 12.01
N LYS A 744 24.83 -43.09 11.65
CA LYS A 744 25.24 -44.43 12.07
C LYS A 744 26.67 -44.77 11.60
N LYS A 745 27.02 -44.47 10.36
CA LYS A 745 28.38 -44.72 9.81
C LYS A 745 29.44 -43.82 10.45
N VAL A 746 29.10 -42.59 10.81
CA VAL A 746 30.00 -41.70 11.55
C VAL A 746 30.25 -42.24 12.96
N LEU A 747 29.20 -42.72 13.64
CA LEU A 747 29.30 -43.32 14.97
C LEU A 747 30.04 -44.66 14.99
N GLU A 748 29.88 -45.51 13.97
CA GLU A 748 30.63 -46.78 13.85
C GLU A 748 32.16 -46.56 13.82
N GLY A 749 32.62 -45.38 13.41
CA GLY A 749 34.03 -44.98 13.42
C GLY A 749 34.50 -44.23 14.67
N SER A 750 33.61 -43.92 15.62
CA SER A 750 33.87 -43.10 16.81
C SER A 750 33.66 -43.90 18.10
N GLU A 751 34.55 -43.74 19.08
CA GLU A 751 34.44 -44.39 20.39
C GLU A 751 33.80 -43.49 21.47
N GLU A 752 33.71 -42.18 21.22
CA GLU A 752 33.24 -41.17 22.19
C GLU A 752 32.46 -40.06 21.48
N LYS A 753 31.31 -39.64 22.03
CA LYS A 753 30.53 -38.50 21.49
C LYS A 753 31.07 -37.19 22.07
N ARG A 754 32.14 -36.69 21.46
CA ARG A 754 32.88 -35.53 21.98
C ARG A 754 32.15 -34.20 21.78
N ASP A 755 31.25 -34.13 20.80
CA ASP A 755 30.49 -32.93 20.49
C ASP A 755 29.06 -33.23 20.05
N ASP A 756 28.26 -32.16 19.97
CA ASP A 756 26.93 -32.17 19.39
C ASP A 756 27.02 -32.47 17.88
N MET A 757 26.09 -33.30 17.38
CA MET A 757 26.09 -33.74 15.98
C MET A 757 24.73 -33.50 15.36
N ALA A 758 24.65 -32.69 14.31
CA ALA A 758 23.45 -32.46 13.54
C ALA A 758 23.68 -32.69 12.03
N ILE A 759 22.71 -33.34 11.40
CA ILE A 759 22.69 -33.63 9.96
C ILE A 759 21.33 -33.23 9.41
N LEU A 760 21.32 -32.35 8.41
CA LEU A 760 20.14 -31.89 7.69
C LEU A 760 20.26 -32.25 6.21
N VAL A 761 19.26 -32.95 5.67
CA VAL A 761 19.26 -33.41 4.28
C VAL A 761 18.00 -32.91 3.57
N GLY A 762 18.17 -32.21 2.46
CA GLY A 762 17.09 -31.77 1.58
C GLY A 762 17.14 -32.50 0.24
N LEU A 763 16.13 -33.31 -0.06
CA LEU A 763 15.94 -33.93 -1.38
C LEU A 763 15.10 -33.00 -2.25
N VAL A 764 15.65 -32.57 -3.37
CA VAL A 764 14.91 -31.84 -4.41
C VAL A 764 14.15 -32.83 -5.27
N TRP A 765 12.86 -32.60 -5.49
CA TRP A 765 12.03 -33.42 -6.38
C TRP A 765 11.09 -32.55 -7.21
N GLU A 766 10.61 -33.09 -8.34
CA GLU A 766 9.71 -32.39 -9.24
C GLU A 766 8.26 -32.50 -8.74
N ARG A 767 7.57 -31.36 -8.62
CA ARG A 767 6.13 -31.33 -8.29
C ARG A 767 5.34 -31.88 -9.49
N LYS A 768 4.80 -33.09 -9.36
CA LYS A 768 3.80 -33.60 -10.30
C LYS A 768 2.45 -32.95 -10.01
N ASN A 769 1.80 -32.46 -11.09
CA ASN A 769 0.43 -31.92 -11.11
C ASN A 769 -0.55 -32.73 -10.28
#